data_AF-A0A3B5PPX1-F1
#
_entry.id   AF-A0A3B5PPX1-F1
#
_cell.length_a   1.000
_cell.length_b   1.000
_cell.length_c   1.000
_cell.angle_alpha   90.00
_cell.angle_beta   90.00
_cell.angle_gamma   90.00
#
_symmetry.space_group_name_H-M   'P 1'
#
loop_
_entity.id
_entity.type
_entity.pdbx_description
1 polymer ?
#
loop_
_entity_poly.entity_id
_entity_poly.type
_entity_poly.pdbx_seq_one_letter_code
_entity_poly.pdbx_strand_id
1 'polypeptide(L)'
;MLCQQRLVVNGRVKPVGVMGLLVVSLVVAFLHHSHSVELQPSLYGSKRVWEDVLNPSDCVSRVRPPQLFNSQNFTVDLRMPGVLPTESDTYLCMAFPVPTSRDSYIVDFLPHASMDTVHHMLLFGCQTPVSTSSYWDCGSVQGTCEDESSIMYAWARNAPPTKLPKDVGFKVGRNSGMSYFVLQIHYGDVSAFRDHHRDCSGLTLRMTLKPQPFIAGIYLLMSVDTVILPGKKVTNADVACDYDSYPIYPFAFRTHTHSLGKVVSGYRIRDGKWSLIGRQSPQLPQAFYPANKDVTVRYGDTMAARCVFSGEGRISKTYIGGTSNDEMCNFYMMYYMDSKHAVPFMSCMETGSKELFRHIPAEANVPIAVSPGHMHAMMPMGNATDDKQPMNANKAELVLDQDSHLEQVSAWPQSSLQLGQVSGLALDSDSNLVIFHRGDHHWGADSFNSQARYQQRSLGPIQQSTILVVDPANGRILKASGRNMFYLPHGITTDQENNYWVTDVALHQVLKVSGDGRDRTLLVLGEAFTPGSDTEHFCQPTDVAVDPETRNVFVSDGYCNARILKFAADGTYLTQWGAGSSDRRRRTPFRIPHSLVLLPERKEVCVADRENGRIQCFIAETGEFVKEIKNEEFGGEVFAITYSPAGNGLIFAVNGDSPYHSAPLRGFVLDYSTKQILDSFSPTQKEFKMPHDIVVTKDGSVFVGDAGSNSVFKFTAEKLHRSVKKAGIEVQELEEVEAFVQAKLKPHPNISKTAPVKEKQTVAEKSHPLVEVEPRKSAPKSKKENSVLPAVVVSLLLVFLLVIVFLGVFMCWMKNKRNEIKMEPRSVGGVLGKIRGKAVGTLNLGKFFASHKGYSRQGFDQLSTEGSDQERNVEDSSDSDTEEYSAPPPRPPPPQSSS
;
A
#
# COMPACT_ATOMS: atom_id res chain seq x y z
N MET A 1 -28.17 -20.33 55.51
CA MET A 1 -28.71 -21.24 56.54
C MET A 1 -27.91 -22.52 56.47
N LEU A 2 -27.23 -23.05 57.49
CA LEU A 2 -26.79 -22.56 58.82
C LEU A 2 -25.32 -23.05 59.02
N CYS A 3 -24.50 -22.70 60.03
CA CYS A 3 -24.67 -21.85 61.22
C CYS A 3 -23.34 -21.17 61.65
N GLN A 4 -23.32 -20.61 62.87
CA GLN A 4 -22.24 -19.87 63.57
C GLN A 4 -20.91 -20.66 63.70
N GLN A 5 -19.70 -20.08 63.84
CA GLN A 5 -19.16 -18.91 64.58
C GLN A 5 -18.89 -19.17 66.09
N ARG A 6 -17.77 -18.62 66.62
CA ARG A 6 -17.28 -18.55 68.04
C ARG A 6 -16.52 -19.77 68.62
N LEU A 7 -15.68 -19.67 69.67
CA LEU A 7 -14.64 -18.68 70.12
C LEU A 7 -13.92 -19.22 71.40
N VAL A 8 -12.74 -18.69 71.76
CA VAL A 8 -11.93 -18.92 73.02
C VAL A 8 -11.47 -20.39 73.29
N VAL A 9 -10.52 -20.74 74.17
CA VAL A 9 -9.90 -20.13 75.39
C VAL A 9 -8.35 -20.27 75.42
N ASN A 10 -7.65 -19.43 76.20
CA ASN A 10 -6.18 -19.41 76.39
C ASN A 10 -5.61 -20.43 77.41
N GLY A 11 -4.59 -21.20 76.99
CA GLY A 11 -3.19 -21.22 77.49
C GLY A 11 -2.79 -21.46 78.97
N ARG A 12 -1.70 -22.25 79.15
CA ARG A 12 -0.56 -22.06 80.11
C ARG A 12 0.58 -23.06 79.79
N VAL A 13 1.79 -22.61 79.40
CA VAL A 13 3.05 -22.48 80.21
C VAL A 13 3.85 -23.80 80.44
N LYS A 14 5.02 -23.87 79.75
CA LYS A 14 6.41 -24.39 80.04
C LYS A 14 6.68 -25.16 81.38
N PRO A 15 7.74 -26.03 81.53
CA PRO A 15 9.12 -25.82 80.99
C PRO A 15 10.12 -27.03 80.75
N VAL A 16 11.28 -26.71 80.09
CA VAL A 16 12.70 -27.17 80.32
C VAL A 16 13.20 -28.62 80.03
N GLY A 17 14.46 -28.70 79.49
CA GLY A 17 15.37 -29.87 79.42
C GLY A 17 15.46 -30.55 78.04
N VAL A 18 16.52 -30.55 77.19
CA VAL A 18 18.00 -30.37 77.25
C VAL A 18 18.81 -31.62 77.65
N MET A 19 19.49 -32.30 76.69
CA MET A 19 20.97 -32.37 76.51
C MET A 19 21.46 -33.48 75.50
N GLY A 20 22.54 -33.24 74.73
CA GLY A 20 23.25 -34.22 73.84
C GLY A 20 22.60 -34.47 72.46
N LEU A 21 23.25 -34.52 71.27
CA LEU A 21 24.64 -34.74 70.79
C LEU A 21 25.20 -36.16 71.07
N LEU A 22 25.88 -36.89 70.16
CA LEU A 22 26.44 -36.58 68.80
C LEU A 22 26.77 -37.90 68.00
N VAL A 23 27.26 -37.77 66.75
CA VAL A 23 27.92 -38.80 65.86
C VAL A 23 26.95 -39.81 65.15
N VAL A 24 26.83 -40.04 63.82
CA VAL A 24 27.63 -39.96 62.55
C VAL A 24 28.35 -41.28 62.19
N SER A 25 28.31 -41.91 60.99
CA SER A 25 27.51 -41.85 59.73
C SER A 25 27.86 -43.09 58.85
N LEU A 26 27.44 -43.15 57.57
CA LEU A 26 27.78 -44.16 56.51
C LEU A 26 26.97 -45.49 56.60
N VAL A 27 26.57 -46.21 55.52
CA VAL A 27 26.66 -45.97 54.05
C VAL A 27 25.57 -46.77 53.27
N VAL A 28 25.02 -46.18 52.19
CA VAL A 28 24.47 -46.72 50.89
C VAL A 28 23.93 -48.18 50.85
N ALA A 29 22.71 -48.49 50.36
CA ALA A 29 22.38 -48.56 48.91
C ALA A 29 20.89 -48.80 48.50
N PHE A 30 20.61 -48.63 47.18
CA PHE A 30 19.53 -49.18 46.33
C PHE A 30 18.03 -48.74 46.39
N LEU A 31 17.72 -47.74 45.54
CA LEU A 31 16.65 -47.60 44.51
C LEU A 31 15.13 -47.83 44.75
N HIS A 32 14.37 -46.84 44.23
CA HIS A 32 12.97 -46.78 43.72
C HIS A 32 11.78 -46.97 44.72
N HIS A 33 10.78 -46.08 44.81
CA HIS A 33 9.80 -45.48 43.85
C HIS A 33 8.60 -46.39 43.49
N SER A 34 7.33 -45.92 43.43
CA SER A 34 6.75 -44.57 43.66
C SER A 34 5.20 -44.56 43.78
N HIS A 35 4.61 -43.36 43.93
CA HIS A 35 3.17 -42.96 43.84
C HIS A 35 2.34 -43.11 45.15
N SER A 36 1.35 -42.25 45.49
CA SER A 36 0.59 -41.24 44.69
C SER A 36 0.02 -40.04 45.52
N VAL A 37 -0.58 -39.04 44.84
CA VAL A 37 -1.80 -38.25 45.20
C VAL A 37 -1.72 -36.98 46.12
N GLU A 38 -2.11 -35.82 45.53
CA GLU A 38 -3.00 -34.69 45.98
C GLU A 38 -2.83 -33.95 47.35
N LEU A 39 -3.33 -32.72 47.64
CA LEU A 39 -3.93 -31.58 46.89
C LEU A 39 -3.84 -30.26 47.72
N GLN A 40 -3.65 -29.09 47.07
CA GLN A 40 -3.93 -27.69 47.52
C GLN A 40 -3.47 -27.15 48.91
N PRO A 41 -3.15 -25.83 49.00
CA PRO A 41 -4.04 -24.91 49.75
C PRO A 41 -4.10 -23.48 49.13
N SER A 42 -4.51 -22.45 49.90
CA SER A 42 -4.91 -21.12 49.40
C SER A 42 -4.38 -19.91 50.18
N LEU A 43 -4.29 -18.78 49.46
CA LEU A 43 -4.37 -17.36 49.89
C LEU A 43 -3.22 -16.66 50.67
N TYR A 44 -3.14 -15.35 50.39
CA TYR A 44 -2.36 -14.26 51.01
C TYR A 44 -0.81 -14.30 50.96
N GLY A 45 -0.24 -13.43 50.12
CA GLY A 45 1.19 -13.08 50.09
C GLY A 45 1.45 -11.91 49.12
N SER A 46 2.19 -10.88 49.57
CA SER A 46 2.39 -9.62 48.84
C SER A 46 3.06 -9.79 47.46
N LYS A 47 2.46 -9.25 46.39
CA LYS A 47 3.09 -9.20 45.06
C LYS A 47 4.06 -8.01 44.94
N ARG A 48 5.33 -8.25 45.25
CA ARG A 48 6.41 -7.75 44.38
C ARG A 48 6.62 -8.79 43.29
N VAL A 49 6.25 -8.48 42.06
CA VAL A 49 6.60 -9.30 40.90
C VAL A 49 7.88 -8.71 40.31
N TRP A 50 8.92 -9.52 40.18
CA TRP A 50 10.06 -9.17 39.34
C TRP A 50 9.62 -9.29 37.88
N GLU A 51 10.00 -8.33 37.05
CA GLU A 51 9.79 -8.42 35.60
C GLU A 51 10.90 -9.31 35.01
N ASP A 52 10.65 -10.61 34.94
CA ASP A 52 11.51 -11.53 34.18
C ASP A 52 11.49 -11.14 32.70
N VAL A 53 12.70 -11.03 32.12
CA VAL A 53 12.91 -10.58 30.74
C VAL A 53 12.34 -11.59 29.75
N LEU A 54 11.26 -11.22 29.07
CA LEU A 54 10.67 -12.04 28.00
C LEU A 54 11.43 -11.86 26.68
N ASN A 55 11.84 -13.00 26.12
CA ASN A 55 12.62 -13.08 24.88
C ASN A 55 11.69 -12.81 23.66
N PRO A 56 12.07 -11.97 22.67
CA PRO A 56 11.17 -11.59 21.57
C PRO A 56 10.78 -12.71 20.59
N SER A 57 11.35 -13.90 20.72
CA SER A 57 11.24 -15.02 19.78
C SER A 57 10.08 -15.98 20.03
N ASP A 58 9.30 -15.79 21.10
CA ASP A 58 8.23 -16.72 21.49
C ASP A 58 6.83 -16.19 21.14
N CYS A 59 6.30 -16.61 19.99
CA CYS A 59 4.91 -16.32 19.60
C CYS A 59 3.86 -17.03 20.48
N VAL A 60 4.23 -17.83 21.49
CA VAL A 60 3.31 -18.46 22.44
C VAL A 60 2.81 -17.46 23.51
N SER A 61 2.35 -16.29 23.05
CA SER A 61 1.34 -15.52 23.77
C SER A 61 0.00 -16.25 23.67
N ARG A 62 -0.18 -17.21 24.59
CA ARG A 62 -1.40 -17.91 25.01
C ARG A 62 -2.69 -17.32 24.43
N VAL A 63 -3.58 -18.18 23.89
CA VAL A 63 -4.97 -17.85 23.52
C VAL A 63 -5.55 -16.86 24.53
N ARG A 64 -5.62 -15.58 24.13
CA ARG A 64 -6.05 -14.52 25.04
C ARG A 64 -7.55 -14.74 25.28
N PRO A 65 -8.02 -14.83 26.54
CA PRO A 65 -9.46 -14.88 26.78
C PRO A 65 -10.09 -13.65 26.12
N PRO A 66 -11.21 -13.81 25.40
CA PRO A 66 -11.72 -12.79 24.49
C PRO A 66 -11.85 -11.45 25.20
N GLN A 67 -11.24 -10.40 24.65
CA GLN A 67 -11.19 -9.10 25.32
C GLN A 67 -12.59 -8.48 25.30
N LEU A 68 -13.29 -8.49 26.44
CA LEU A 68 -14.58 -7.82 26.57
C LEU A 68 -14.35 -6.30 26.59
N PHE A 69 -14.72 -5.64 25.49
CA PHE A 69 -14.84 -4.18 25.43
C PHE A 69 -16.12 -3.71 26.13
N ASN A 70 -17.15 -4.56 26.15
CA ASN A 70 -18.39 -4.34 26.89
C ASN A 70 -19.10 -5.69 27.13
N SER A 71 -20.16 -5.72 27.92
CA SER A 71 -20.87 -6.96 28.32
C SER A 71 -21.47 -7.81 27.18
N GLN A 72 -21.51 -7.27 25.96
CA GLN A 72 -22.00 -7.95 24.75
C GLN A 72 -20.97 -8.03 23.61
N ASN A 73 -19.84 -7.31 23.66
CA ASN A 73 -18.90 -7.16 22.54
C ASN A 73 -17.48 -7.59 22.92
N PHE A 74 -16.87 -8.42 22.09
CA PHE A 74 -15.56 -9.01 22.33
C PHE A 74 -14.76 -9.24 21.04
N THR A 75 -13.45 -9.42 21.15
CA THR A 75 -12.58 -9.84 20.03
C THR A 75 -12.09 -11.27 20.19
N VAL A 76 -11.73 -11.89 19.05
CA VAL A 76 -11.11 -13.22 18.99
C VAL A 76 -9.93 -13.17 18.03
N ASP A 77 -8.72 -13.46 18.53
CA ASP A 77 -7.49 -13.46 17.74
C ASP A 77 -7.20 -14.88 17.20
N LEU A 78 -7.18 -15.03 15.88
CA LEU A 78 -6.87 -16.28 15.18
C LEU A 78 -5.50 -16.14 14.52
N ARG A 79 -4.45 -16.73 15.09
CA ARG A 79 -3.04 -16.54 14.65
C ARG A 79 -2.30 -17.85 14.47
N MET A 80 -1.43 -17.93 13.46
CA MET A 80 -0.53 -19.06 13.28
C MET A 80 0.46 -19.20 14.46
N PRO A 81 0.79 -20.43 14.89
CA PRO A 81 1.52 -20.68 16.14
C PRO A 81 3.05 -20.58 15.99
N GLY A 82 3.54 -19.53 15.31
CA GLY A 82 4.96 -19.36 15.01
C GLY A 82 5.48 -20.39 14.00
N VAL A 83 4.87 -20.42 12.82
CA VAL A 83 5.20 -21.36 11.73
C VAL A 83 6.46 -20.93 10.98
N LEU A 84 7.13 -21.89 10.34
CA LEU A 84 8.28 -21.66 9.45
C LEU A 84 8.05 -22.44 8.14
N PRO A 85 7.37 -21.84 7.15
CA PRO A 85 7.21 -22.43 5.82
C PRO A 85 8.56 -22.65 5.13
N THR A 86 8.79 -23.85 4.62
CA THR A 86 10.07 -24.25 3.99
C THR A 86 10.05 -24.29 2.47
N GLU A 87 8.86 -24.29 1.85
CA GLU A 87 8.66 -24.36 0.41
C GLU A 87 7.73 -23.23 -0.06
N SER A 88 7.97 -22.68 -1.24
CA SER A 88 7.06 -21.70 -1.86
C SER A 88 5.70 -22.31 -2.20
N ASP A 89 4.68 -21.46 -2.26
CA ASP A 89 3.27 -21.82 -2.43
C ASP A 89 2.73 -22.82 -1.37
N THR A 90 3.22 -22.73 -0.11
CA THR A 90 2.75 -23.56 1.01
C THR A 90 1.43 -23.02 1.57
N TYR A 91 0.43 -23.90 1.78
CA TYR A 91 -0.87 -23.57 2.37
C TYR A 91 -1.01 -24.20 3.77
N LEU A 92 -0.88 -23.40 4.83
CA LEU A 92 -1.05 -23.87 6.21
C LEU A 92 -2.45 -23.54 6.74
N CYS A 93 -3.05 -24.47 7.47
CA CYS A 93 -4.31 -24.29 8.18
C CYS A 93 -4.15 -24.46 9.69
N MET A 94 -4.97 -23.74 10.45
CA MET A 94 -5.14 -23.90 11.90
C MET A 94 -6.62 -23.81 12.27
N ALA A 95 -7.06 -24.67 13.20
CA ALA A 95 -8.43 -24.69 13.72
C ALA A 95 -8.53 -24.01 15.10
N PHE A 96 -9.62 -23.28 15.31
CA PHE A 96 -9.93 -22.61 16.58
C PHE A 96 -11.40 -22.89 16.93
N PRO A 97 -11.73 -23.38 18.14
CA PRO A 97 -13.13 -23.53 18.55
C PRO A 97 -13.78 -22.15 18.72
N VAL A 98 -15.05 -22.01 18.31
CA VAL A 98 -15.84 -20.79 18.53
C VAL A 98 -15.96 -20.55 20.05
N PRO A 99 -15.50 -19.41 20.60
CA PRO A 99 -15.34 -19.24 22.06
C PRO A 99 -16.66 -18.99 22.83
N THR A 100 -17.82 -19.26 22.21
CA THR A 100 -19.14 -19.03 22.81
C THR A 100 -20.07 -20.23 22.60
N SER A 101 -20.58 -20.81 23.70
CA SER A 101 -21.64 -21.83 23.72
C SER A 101 -23.06 -21.27 23.48
N ARG A 102 -23.15 -20.02 23.02
CA ARG A 102 -24.35 -19.30 22.62
C ARG A 102 -24.17 -18.84 21.17
N ASP A 103 -25.27 -18.49 20.52
CA ASP A 103 -25.23 -17.82 19.22
C ASP A 103 -24.52 -16.47 19.36
N SER A 104 -23.54 -16.21 18.51
CA SER A 104 -22.80 -14.96 18.43
C SER A 104 -22.58 -14.56 16.97
N TYR A 105 -22.18 -13.31 16.73
CA TYR A 105 -22.18 -12.71 15.39
C TYR A 105 -20.83 -12.04 15.13
N ILE A 106 -20.17 -12.42 14.03
CA ILE A 106 -18.99 -11.68 13.53
C ILE A 106 -19.49 -10.46 12.76
N VAL A 107 -19.00 -9.28 13.14
CA VAL A 107 -19.42 -7.98 12.57
C VAL A 107 -18.27 -7.20 11.95
N ASP A 108 -17.02 -7.64 12.11
CA ASP A 108 -15.85 -7.05 11.46
C ASP A 108 -14.67 -8.04 11.40
N PHE A 109 -13.78 -7.84 10.44
CA PHE A 109 -12.62 -8.70 10.14
C PHE A 109 -11.35 -7.86 10.01
N LEU A 110 -10.40 -8.02 10.93
CA LEU A 110 -9.15 -7.25 10.99
C LEU A 110 -7.95 -8.14 10.61
N PRO A 111 -7.46 -8.08 9.35
CA PRO A 111 -6.37 -8.92 8.89
C PRO A 111 -5.02 -8.46 9.46
N HIS A 112 -4.17 -9.44 9.77
CA HIS A 112 -2.84 -9.24 10.33
C HIS A 112 -1.86 -10.18 9.61
N ALA A 113 -1.55 -9.88 8.36
CA ALA A 113 -0.60 -10.62 7.53
C ALA A 113 0.81 -10.03 7.62
N SER A 114 1.84 -10.88 7.66
CA SER A 114 3.20 -10.52 7.29
C SER A 114 3.23 -10.28 5.78
N MET A 115 3.33 -9.01 5.38
CA MET A 115 3.15 -8.59 3.99
C MET A 115 4.19 -9.19 3.05
N ASP A 116 5.36 -9.58 3.55
CA ASP A 116 6.47 -10.07 2.73
C ASP A 116 6.30 -11.54 2.32
N THR A 117 5.65 -12.36 3.15
CA THR A 117 5.51 -13.82 2.95
C THR A 117 4.09 -14.28 2.63
N VAL A 118 3.07 -13.63 3.21
CA VAL A 118 1.67 -14.06 3.06
C VAL A 118 1.06 -13.51 1.77
N HIS A 119 0.64 -14.41 0.88
CA HIS A 119 0.01 -14.07 -0.38
C HIS A 119 -1.51 -13.89 -0.24
N HIS A 120 -2.18 -14.81 0.47
CA HIS A 120 -3.60 -14.68 0.81
C HIS A 120 -3.98 -15.43 2.10
N MET A 121 -5.11 -15.10 2.69
CA MET A 121 -5.69 -15.75 3.88
C MET A 121 -7.19 -15.99 3.67
N LEU A 122 -7.67 -17.20 3.98
CA LEU A 122 -9.09 -17.54 3.94
C LEU A 122 -9.56 -17.96 5.34
N LEU A 123 -10.76 -17.53 5.74
CA LEU A 123 -11.43 -18.03 6.95
C LEU A 123 -12.61 -18.90 6.54
N PHE A 124 -12.70 -20.09 7.11
CA PHE A 124 -13.85 -21.00 6.99
C PHE A 124 -14.52 -21.21 8.33
N GLY A 125 -15.84 -21.44 8.32
CA GLY A 125 -16.61 -21.95 9.44
C GLY A 125 -17.14 -23.35 9.12
N CYS A 126 -17.00 -24.28 10.05
CA CYS A 126 -17.47 -25.67 9.92
C CYS A 126 -17.69 -26.35 11.29
N GLN A 127 -18.14 -27.60 11.29
CA GLN A 127 -18.36 -28.40 12.50
C GLN A 127 -17.12 -29.18 12.93
N THR A 128 -16.36 -29.72 11.97
CA THR A 128 -15.23 -30.61 12.22
C THR A 128 -14.03 -30.26 11.31
N PRO A 129 -12.95 -29.66 11.84
CA PRO A 129 -11.72 -29.48 11.08
C PRO A 129 -11.05 -30.83 10.80
N VAL A 130 -10.34 -30.97 9.68
CA VAL A 130 -9.66 -32.24 9.31
C VAL A 130 -8.57 -32.64 10.30
N SER A 131 -8.03 -31.67 11.04
CA SER A 131 -6.94 -31.90 11.99
C SER A 131 -7.13 -31.09 13.27
N THR A 132 -6.77 -31.72 14.39
CA THR A 132 -6.68 -31.11 15.73
C THR A 132 -5.23 -30.76 16.11
N SER A 133 -4.29 -30.90 15.16
CA SER A 133 -2.90 -30.44 15.31
C SER A 133 -2.82 -28.91 15.45
N SER A 134 -1.71 -28.41 15.99
CA SER A 134 -1.47 -26.96 16.14
C SER A 134 -1.53 -26.20 14.82
N TYR A 135 -1.09 -26.82 13.72
CA TYR A 135 -1.36 -26.44 12.34
C TYR A 135 -1.16 -27.67 11.44
N TRP A 136 -1.58 -27.60 10.17
CA TRP A 136 -1.33 -28.64 9.16
C TRP A 136 -1.24 -28.04 7.75
N ASP A 137 -0.72 -28.81 6.78
CA ASP A 137 -0.74 -28.45 5.36
C ASP A 137 -2.10 -28.83 4.75
N CYS A 138 -2.86 -27.83 4.35
CA CYS A 138 -4.21 -27.97 3.77
C CYS A 138 -4.30 -27.64 2.28
N GLY A 139 -3.17 -27.31 1.61
CA GLY A 139 -3.07 -27.34 0.14
C GLY A 139 -2.76 -28.75 -0.36
N SER A 140 -2.17 -29.58 0.49
CA SER A 140 -2.01 -31.01 0.29
C SER A 140 -3.31 -31.81 0.47
N VAL A 141 -3.16 -33.14 0.53
CA VAL A 141 -4.20 -34.18 0.62
C VAL A 141 -5.17 -34.07 1.81
N GLN A 142 -4.97 -33.12 2.73
CA GLN A 142 -5.77 -33.00 3.95
C GLN A 142 -6.96 -32.06 3.77
N GLY A 143 -6.81 -30.91 3.11
CA GLY A 143 -7.91 -29.92 3.02
C GLY A 143 -8.24 -29.25 4.37
N THR A 144 -9.44 -28.66 4.48
CA THR A 144 -9.84 -27.72 5.54
C THR A 144 -10.76 -28.32 6.62
N CYS A 145 -11.94 -28.81 6.23
CA CYS A 145 -12.93 -29.43 7.12
C CYS A 145 -13.36 -30.81 6.59
N GLU A 146 -13.82 -31.70 7.49
CA GLU A 146 -14.42 -32.99 7.11
C GLU A 146 -15.85 -32.81 6.58
N ASP A 147 -16.55 -31.80 7.10
CA ASP A 147 -17.88 -31.34 6.67
C ASP A 147 -17.82 -30.13 5.72
N GLU A 148 -18.98 -29.61 5.30
CA GLU A 148 -19.06 -28.50 4.34
C GLU A 148 -18.47 -27.20 4.91
N SER A 149 -17.27 -26.84 4.46
CA SER A 149 -16.60 -25.61 4.87
C SER A 149 -17.24 -24.38 4.23
N SER A 150 -17.98 -23.58 5.01
CA SER A 150 -18.48 -22.29 4.54
C SER A 150 -17.37 -21.23 4.63
N ILE A 151 -16.99 -20.62 3.51
CA ILE A 151 -16.05 -19.50 3.50
C ILE A 151 -16.71 -18.26 4.14
N MET A 152 -16.04 -17.61 5.08
CA MET A 152 -16.58 -16.47 5.83
C MET A 152 -15.87 -15.16 5.47
N TYR A 153 -14.58 -15.25 5.12
CA TYR A 153 -13.74 -14.11 4.79
C TYR A 153 -12.61 -14.55 3.86
N ALA A 154 -12.20 -13.66 2.95
CA ALA A 154 -10.99 -13.81 2.16
C ALA A 154 -10.23 -12.47 2.13
N TRP A 155 -8.94 -12.54 2.44
CA TRP A 155 -7.97 -11.47 2.26
C TRP A 155 -6.95 -11.92 1.22
N ALA A 156 -6.53 -11.03 0.33
CA ALA A 156 -5.40 -11.26 -0.57
C ALA A 156 -4.51 -10.01 -0.58
N ARG A 157 -3.21 -10.21 -0.77
CA ARG A 157 -2.25 -9.11 -0.95
C ARG A 157 -2.73 -8.21 -2.09
N ASN A 158 -2.75 -6.90 -1.82
CA ASN A 158 -3.20 -5.84 -2.74
C ASN A 158 -4.70 -5.86 -3.14
N ALA A 159 -5.56 -6.59 -2.41
CA ALA A 159 -7.02 -6.55 -2.64
C ALA A 159 -7.76 -5.61 -1.67
N PRO A 160 -8.91 -5.03 -2.05
CA PRO A 160 -9.74 -4.23 -1.13
C PRO A 160 -10.22 -5.03 0.09
N PRO A 161 -10.24 -4.44 1.31
CA PRO A 161 -10.70 -5.13 2.51
C PRO A 161 -12.23 -5.29 2.52
N THR A 162 -12.70 -6.53 2.62
CA THR A 162 -14.12 -6.89 2.68
C THR A 162 -14.77 -6.36 3.97
N LYS A 163 -15.49 -5.24 3.89
CA LYS A 163 -16.29 -4.70 4.99
C LYS A 163 -17.71 -5.28 4.96
N LEU A 164 -18.22 -5.71 6.11
CA LEU A 164 -19.64 -6.06 6.27
C LEU A 164 -20.50 -4.78 6.25
N PRO A 165 -21.72 -4.82 5.67
CA PRO A 165 -22.66 -3.71 5.81
C PRO A 165 -23.08 -3.50 7.27
N LYS A 166 -23.56 -2.29 7.59
CA LYS A 166 -24.01 -1.96 8.95
C LYS A 166 -25.17 -2.87 9.37
N ASP A 167 -25.14 -3.32 10.63
CA ASP A 167 -26.16 -4.19 11.24
C ASP A 167 -26.32 -5.57 10.52
N VAL A 168 -25.31 -5.99 9.73
CA VAL A 168 -25.13 -7.34 9.17
C VAL A 168 -24.04 -8.08 9.94
N GLY A 169 -24.20 -9.38 10.19
CA GLY A 169 -23.10 -10.23 10.69
C GLY A 169 -23.23 -11.71 10.37
N PHE A 170 -22.12 -12.43 10.33
CA PHE A 170 -22.13 -13.89 10.20
C PHE A 170 -22.50 -14.54 11.54
N LYS A 171 -23.56 -15.35 11.56
CA LYS A 171 -23.98 -16.09 12.76
C LYS A 171 -23.09 -17.32 12.98
N VAL A 172 -22.57 -17.48 14.19
CA VAL A 172 -21.71 -18.61 14.60
C VAL A 172 -22.11 -19.15 15.98
N GLY A 173 -21.55 -20.30 16.36
CA GLY A 173 -21.85 -20.96 17.64
C GLY A 173 -23.08 -21.85 17.57
N ARG A 174 -23.70 -22.10 18.74
CA ARG A 174 -24.55 -23.26 19.01
C ARG A 174 -25.61 -23.60 17.96
N ASN A 175 -26.37 -22.63 17.47
CA ASN A 175 -27.46 -22.83 16.49
C ASN A 175 -27.11 -22.24 15.12
N SER A 176 -25.85 -22.36 14.68
CA SER A 176 -25.37 -21.89 13.36
C SER A 176 -24.87 -23.01 12.43
N GLY A 177 -24.55 -24.19 12.97
CA GLY A 177 -23.78 -25.20 12.23
C GLY A 177 -22.27 -24.93 12.15
N MET A 178 -21.77 -23.87 12.80
CA MET A 178 -20.34 -23.53 12.83
C MET A 178 -19.81 -23.58 14.28
N SER A 179 -19.00 -24.61 14.55
CA SER A 179 -18.38 -24.88 15.86
C SER A 179 -16.90 -24.52 15.89
N TYR A 180 -16.24 -24.50 14.73
CA TYR A 180 -14.83 -24.13 14.56
C TYR A 180 -14.65 -23.09 13.46
N PHE A 181 -13.66 -22.24 13.66
CA PHE A 181 -13.00 -21.47 12.62
C PHE A 181 -11.80 -22.25 12.11
N VAL A 182 -11.63 -22.34 10.79
CA VAL A 182 -10.40 -22.80 10.15
C VAL A 182 -9.79 -21.63 9.39
N LEU A 183 -8.63 -21.18 9.83
CA LEU A 183 -7.84 -20.14 9.19
C LEU A 183 -6.82 -20.81 8.26
N GLN A 184 -6.93 -20.58 6.96
CA GLN A 184 -5.95 -20.95 5.95
C GLN A 184 -5.07 -19.73 5.62
N ILE A 185 -3.76 -19.91 5.54
CA ILE A 185 -2.79 -18.92 5.08
C ILE A 185 -1.94 -19.54 3.97
N HIS A 186 -1.87 -18.85 2.84
CA HIS A 186 -1.00 -19.18 1.71
C HIS A 186 0.27 -18.33 1.74
N TYR A 187 1.42 -19.00 1.84
CA TYR A 187 2.76 -18.39 1.81
C TYR A 187 3.34 -18.57 0.41
N GLY A 188 3.43 -17.49 -0.36
CA GLY A 188 3.89 -17.53 -1.75
C GLY A 188 5.41 -17.60 -1.84
N ASP A 189 6.08 -16.51 -1.47
CA ASP A 189 7.53 -16.48 -1.34
C ASP A 189 7.96 -16.80 0.10
N VAL A 190 8.94 -17.69 0.23
CA VAL A 190 9.58 -18.06 1.50
C VAL A 190 11.00 -17.50 1.64
N SER A 191 11.45 -16.66 0.68
CA SER A 191 12.78 -16.04 0.71
C SER A 191 13.05 -15.21 1.97
N ALA A 192 12.03 -14.59 2.55
CA ALA A 192 12.15 -13.84 3.80
C ALA A 192 12.38 -14.74 5.04
N PHE A 193 12.06 -16.04 4.99
CA PHE A 193 12.31 -16.99 6.09
C PHE A 193 13.78 -17.51 6.15
N ARG A 194 14.69 -16.94 5.34
CA ARG A 194 16.13 -17.27 5.35
C ARG A 194 16.84 -16.95 6.66
N ASP A 195 16.31 -16.04 7.46
CA ASP A 195 16.77 -15.73 8.83
C ASP A 195 16.20 -16.68 9.90
N HIS A 196 15.34 -17.62 9.49
CA HIS A 196 14.56 -18.52 10.33
C HIS A 196 13.60 -17.83 11.33
N HIS A 197 13.13 -16.60 11.03
CA HIS A 197 12.03 -16.00 11.78
C HIS A 197 10.74 -16.84 11.67
N ARG A 198 9.87 -16.72 12.67
CA ARG A 198 8.58 -17.43 12.71
C ARG A 198 7.45 -16.49 12.31
N ASP A 199 6.57 -16.94 11.42
CA ASP A 199 5.35 -16.19 11.09
C ASP A 199 4.22 -16.51 12.07
N CYS A 200 3.51 -15.44 12.44
CA CYS A 200 2.40 -15.46 13.39
C CYS A 200 1.21 -14.64 12.83
N SER A 201 1.04 -14.72 11.51
CA SER A 201 -0.02 -14.04 10.75
C SER A 201 -1.41 -14.60 11.08
N GLY A 202 -2.44 -13.83 10.73
CA GLY A 202 -3.82 -14.27 10.80
C GLY A 202 -4.82 -13.12 10.85
N LEU A 203 -5.84 -13.27 11.70
CA LEU A 203 -7.08 -12.51 11.63
C LEU A 203 -7.65 -12.26 13.03
N THR A 204 -8.02 -11.02 13.34
CA THR A 204 -8.77 -10.68 14.55
C THR A 204 -10.23 -10.41 14.19
N LEU A 205 -11.14 -11.19 14.79
CA LEU A 205 -12.58 -11.04 14.61
C LEU A 205 -13.13 -10.04 15.63
N ARG A 206 -14.00 -9.10 15.20
CA ARG A 206 -14.88 -8.39 16.14
C ARG A 206 -16.21 -9.14 16.21
N MET A 207 -16.62 -9.51 17.42
CA MET A 207 -17.79 -10.34 17.66
C MET A 207 -18.74 -9.70 18.68
N THR A 208 -20.03 -10.03 18.55
CA THR A 208 -21.07 -9.59 19.49
C THR A 208 -22.03 -10.71 19.85
N LEU A 209 -22.59 -10.65 21.06
CA LEU A 209 -23.72 -11.44 21.53
C LEU A 209 -25.07 -10.79 21.18
N LYS A 210 -25.09 -9.54 20.69
CA LYS A 210 -26.30 -8.86 20.24
C LYS A 210 -26.77 -9.48 18.91
N PRO A 211 -28.02 -9.99 18.82
CA PRO A 211 -28.58 -10.43 17.54
C PRO A 211 -28.53 -9.32 16.49
N GLN A 212 -27.99 -9.65 15.31
CA GLN A 212 -28.04 -8.75 14.15
C GLN A 212 -29.39 -8.92 13.43
N PRO A 213 -30.03 -7.84 12.98
CA PRO A 213 -31.28 -7.93 12.22
C PRO A 213 -31.07 -8.64 10.87
N PHE A 214 -29.88 -8.50 10.29
CA PHE A 214 -29.47 -9.15 9.05
C PHE A 214 -28.30 -10.10 9.27
N ILE A 215 -28.35 -11.25 8.59
CA ILE A 215 -27.33 -12.30 8.71
C ILE A 215 -26.62 -12.45 7.37
N ALA A 216 -25.29 -12.47 7.39
CA ALA A 216 -24.47 -12.73 6.20
C ALA A 216 -24.40 -14.24 5.89
N GLY A 217 -24.36 -14.56 4.59
CA GLY A 217 -24.17 -15.92 4.08
C GLY A 217 -23.50 -15.93 2.70
N ILE A 218 -23.18 -17.13 2.20
CA ILE A 218 -22.55 -17.35 0.90
C ILE A 218 -23.47 -18.14 -0.03
N TYR A 219 -23.54 -17.73 -1.29
CA TYR A 219 -24.05 -18.54 -2.40
C TYR A 219 -22.88 -18.92 -3.31
N LEU A 220 -22.59 -20.21 -3.45
CA LEU A 220 -21.50 -20.72 -4.30
C LEU A 220 -22.05 -21.30 -5.60
N LEU A 221 -21.84 -20.63 -6.74
CA LEU A 221 -22.02 -21.25 -8.05
C LEU A 221 -20.71 -21.92 -8.48
N MET A 222 -20.75 -23.21 -8.84
CA MET A 222 -19.57 -23.92 -9.34
C MET A 222 -19.88 -24.97 -10.42
N SER A 223 -18.97 -25.14 -11.39
CA SER A 223 -19.06 -26.25 -12.37
C SER A 223 -18.28 -27.46 -11.86
N VAL A 224 -18.81 -28.66 -12.11
CA VAL A 224 -18.23 -29.95 -11.69
C VAL A 224 -17.86 -30.86 -12.87
N ASP A 225 -18.29 -30.50 -14.08
CA ASP A 225 -18.33 -31.36 -15.28
C ASP A 225 -17.47 -30.84 -16.45
N THR A 226 -16.98 -29.59 -16.37
CA THR A 226 -16.25 -28.95 -17.46
C THR A 226 -14.94 -29.67 -17.82
N VAL A 227 -14.72 -29.86 -19.12
CA VAL A 227 -13.48 -30.41 -19.67
C VAL A 227 -12.84 -29.42 -20.65
N ILE A 228 -11.65 -28.92 -20.30
CA ILE A 228 -10.85 -28.01 -21.12
C ILE A 228 -9.93 -28.85 -22.01
N LEU A 229 -10.07 -28.67 -23.32
CA LEU A 229 -9.28 -29.41 -24.32
C LEU A 229 -7.94 -28.70 -24.60
N PRO A 230 -6.83 -29.44 -24.78
CA PRO A 230 -5.53 -28.85 -25.08
C PRO A 230 -5.57 -28.05 -26.40
N GLY A 231 -4.94 -26.88 -26.42
CA GLY A 231 -4.91 -25.97 -27.57
C GLY A 231 -6.23 -25.22 -27.87
N LYS A 232 -7.33 -25.48 -27.14
CA LYS A 232 -8.63 -24.84 -27.39
C LYS A 232 -8.70 -23.46 -26.75
N LYS A 233 -8.62 -22.40 -27.58
CA LYS A 233 -8.58 -20.98 -27.18
C LYS A 233 -9.67 -20.53 -26.19
N VAL A 234 -10.88 -21.08 -26.32
CA VAL A 234 -12.04 -20.71 -25.49
C VAL A 234 -12.80 -21.96 -25.08
N THR A 235 -12.97 -22.18 -23.78
CA THR A 235 -13.90 -23.14 -23.17
C THR A 235 -14.68 -22.44 -22.08
N ASN A 236 -16.01 -22.51 -22.15
CA ASN A 236 -16.89 -21.93 -21.15
C ASN A 236 -17.35 -23.04 -20.20
N ALA A 237 -17.28 -22.79 -18.90
CA ALA A 237 -18.06 -23.48 -17.88
C ALA A 237 -19.28 -22.62 -17.58
N ASP A 238 -20.48 -23.16 -17.82
CA ASP A 238 -21.75 -22.48 -17.59
C ASP A 238 -22.48 -23.17 -16.44
N VAL A 239 -22.92 -22.41 -15.44
CA VAL A 239 -23.56 -22.89 -14.21
C VAL A 239 -24.85 -22.10 -14.01
N ALA A 240 -25.99 -22.77 -13.81
CA ALA A 240 -27.21 -22.06 -13.43
C ALA A 240 -28.21 -22.93 -12.67
N CYS A 241 -28.83 -22.36 -11.63
CA CYS A 241 -29.89 -22.97 -10.83
C CYS A 241 -31.00 -21.94 -10.58
N ASP A 242 -32.24 -22.40 -10.46
CA ASP A 242 -33.34 -21.54 -10.02
C ASP A 242 -33.28 -21.30 -8.51
N TYR A 243 -33.77 -20.12 -8.08
CA TYR A 243 -33.72 -19.67 -6.70
C TYR A 243 -35.10 -19.75 -6.04
N ASP A 244 -35.21 -20.54 -4.97
CA ASP A 244 -36.45 -20.98 -4.35
C ASP A 244 -36.66 -20.44 -2.91
N SER A 245 -35.80 -19.53 -2.45
CA SER A 245 -35.76 -19.06 -1.06
C SER A 245 -36.18 -17.59 -0.89
N TYR A 246 -36.11 -17.10 0.35
CA TYR A 246 -36.41 -15.71 0.73
C TYR A 246 -35.41 -14.73 0.12
N PRO A 247 -35.76 -13.44 -0.07
CA PRO A 247 -34.89 -12.49 -0.76
C PRO A 247 -33.50 -12.33 -0.13
N ILE A 248 -32.46 -12.44 -0.96
CA ILE A 248 -31.06 -12.16 -0.62
C ILE A 248 -30.57 -10.88 -1.27
N TYR A 249 -29.66 -10.21 -0.56
CA TYR A 249 -29.05 -8.94 -0.96
C TYR A 249 -27.54 -9.14 -1.12
N PRO A 250 -27.05 -9.40 -2.35
CA PRO A 250 -25.62 -9.49 -2.65
C PRO A 250 -24.89 -8.19 -2.28
N PHE A 251 -23.75 -8.31 -1.60
CA PHE A 251 -22.91 -7.14 -1.26
C PHE A 251 -21.42 -7.32 -1.62
N ALA A 252 -20.94 -8.55 -1.77
CA ALA A 252 -19.60 -8.83 -2.30
C ALA A 252 -19.54 -10.16 -3.08
N PHE A 253 -18.52 -10.35 -3.92
CA PHE A 253 -18.30 -11.57 -4.70
C PHE A 253 -16.81 -11.90 -4.84
N ARG A 254 -16.47 -13.19 -4.90
CA ARG A 254 -15.11 -13.72 -5.12
C ARG A 254 -15.13 -14.70 -6.28
N THR A 255 -14.20 -14.53 -7.21
CA THR A 255 -13.96 -15.45 -8.34
C THR A 255 -12.74 -16.32 -8.08
N HIS A 256 -12.81 -17.62 -8.35
CA HIS A 256 -11.67 -18.53 -8.21
C HIS A 256 -11.61 -19.54 -9.37
N THR A 257 -10.42 -19.64 -9.95
CA THR A 257 -9.96 -20.67 -10.89
C THR A 257 -8.47 -20.93 -10.62
N HIS A 258 -7.88 -21.90 -11.30
CA HIS A 258 -6.43 -22.03 -11.46
C HIS A 258 -5.95 -21.22 -12.72
N SER A 259 -4.82 -21.58 -13.31
CA SER A 259 -4.06 -20.78 -14.29
C SER A 259 -4.66 -20.61 -15.70
N LEU A 260 -5.70 -21.36 -16.06
CA LEU A 260 -6.33 -21.32 -17.39
C LEU A 260 -7.49 -20.32 -17.47
N GLY A 261 -8.12 -19.96 -16.34
CA GLY A 261 -9.24 -19.02 -16.29
C GLY A 261 -8.86 -17.60 -16.72
N LYS A 262 -9.72 -16.94 -17.51
CA LYS A 262 -9.49 -15.62 -18.11
C LYS A 262 -10.50 -14.56 -17.66
N VAL A 263 -11.73 -14.97 -17.39
CA VAL A 263 -12.76 -14.14 -16.74
C VAL A 263 -13.82 -15.05 -16.12
N VAL A 264 -14.37 -14.65 -14.98
CA VAL A 264 -15.54 -15.26 -14.36
C VAL A 264 -16.58 -14.17 -14.12
N SER A 265 -17.85 -14.45 -14.45
CA SER A 265 -18.98 -13.52 -14.31
C SER A 265 -20.19 -14.20 -13.69
N GLY A 266 -20.88 -13.52 -12.76
CA GLY A 266 -22.11 -13.98 -12.13
C GLY A 266 -23.28 -12.99 -12.34
N TYR A 267 -24.47 -13.52 -12.57
CA TYR A 267 -25.67 -12.79 -12.95
C TYR A 267 -26.92 -13.34 -12.23
N ARG A 268 -27.91 -12.46 -12.02
CA ARG A 268 -29.29 -12.85 -11.74
C ARG A 268 -30.13 -12.65 -13.00
N ILE A 269 -30.85 -13.67 -13.41
CA ILE A 269 -31.81 -13.64 -14.52
C ILE A 269 -33.22 -13.54 -13.93
N ARG A 270 -34.01 -12.60 -14.44
CA ARG A 270 -35.42 -12.42 -14.06
C ARG A 270 -36.18 -11.95 -15.30
N ASP A 271 -37.30 -12.58 -15.64
CA ASP A 271 -38.09 -12.25 -16.84
C ASP A 271 -37.25 -12.24 -18.14
N GLY A 272 -36.25 -13.15 -18.22
CA GLY A 272 -35.24 -13.17 -19.30
C GLY A 272 -34.17 -12.08 -19.23
N LYS A 273 -34.33 -11.06 -18.38
CA LYS A 273 -33.36 -9.98 -18.17
C LYS A 273 -32.24 -10.41 -17.22
N TRP A 274 -31.04 -10.57 -17.80
CA TRP A 274 -29.79 -10.71 -17.07
C TRP A 274 -29.45 -9.41 -16.33
N SER A 275 -28.84 -9.52 -15.15
CA SER A 275 -28.28 -8.36 -14.42
C SER A 275 -27.02 -8.80 -13.69
N LEU A 276 -25.93 -8.08 -13.96
CA LEU A 276 -24.59 -8.41 -13.47
C LEU A 276 -24.50 -8.22 -11.96
N ILE A 277 -24.10 -9.28 -11.25
CA ILE A 277 -23.79 -9.26 -9.81
C ILE A 277 -22.32 -8.90 -9.61
N GLY A 278 -21.44 -9.49 -10.43
CA GLY A 278 -20.00 -9.27 -10.40
C GLY A 278 -19.29 -9.99 -11.54
N ARG A 279 -18.18 -9.42 -12.01
CA ARG A 279 -17.32 -9.98 -13.09
C ARG A 279 -15.87 -9.61 -12.78
N GLN A 280 -14.97 -10.58 -12.81
CA GLN A 280 -13.56 -10.36 -12.51
C GLN A 280 -12.65 -11.37 -13.24
N SER A 281 -11.38 -11.02 -13.46
CA SER A 281 -10.35 -11.98 -13.90
C SER A 281 -9.88 -12.80 -12.70
N PRO A 282 -9.94 -14.14 -12.73
CA PRO A 282 -9.53 -14.97 -11.61
C PRO A 282 -8.00 -15.06 -11.44
N GLN A 283 -7.21 -14.44 -12.33
CA GLN A 283 -5.75 -14.31 -12.18
C GLN A 283 -5.35 -13.08 -11.33
N LEU A 284 -6.31 -12.24 -10.96
CA LEU A 284 -6.13 -11.11 -10.04
C LEU A 284 -6.29 -11.56 -8.58
N PRO A 285 -5.86 -10.78 -7.57
CA PRO A 285 -5.98 -11.13 -6.16
C PRO A 285 -7.38 -11.62 -5.75
N GLN A 286 -7.51 -12.91 -5.46
CA GLN A 286 -8.81 -13.59 -5.28
C GLN A 286 -9.47 -13.33 -3.91
N ALA A 287 -9.77 -12.07 -3.60
CA ALA A 287 -10.56 -11.65 -2.43
C ALA A 287 -12.04 -11.45 -2.79
N PHE A 288 -12.85 -10.94 -1.85
CA PHE A 288 -14.22 -10.52 -2.10
C PHE A 288 -14.29 -9.05 -2.52
N TYR A 289 -14.64 -8.81 -3.79
CA TYR A 289 -14.89 -7.49 -4.38
C TYR A 289 -16.34 -7.04 -4.14
N PRO A 290 -16.66 -5.74 -4.08
CA PRO A 290 -18.04 -5.27 -3.94
C PRO A 290 -18.96 -5.78 -5.06
N ALA A 291 -20.15 -6.27 -4.70
CA ALA A 291 -21.15 -6.73 -5.66
C ALA A 291 -22.10 -5.58 -6.05
N ASN A 292 -22.81 -5.76 -7.17
CA ASN A 292 -23.81 -4.81 -7.63
C ASN A 292 -25.03 -4.77 -6.70
N LYS A 293 -25.12 -3.71 -5.89
CA LYS A 293 -26.17 -3.46 -4.89
C LYS A 293 -27.58 -3.39 -5.49
N ASP A 294 -27.70 -3.01 -6.77
CA ASP A 294 -28.98 -2.89 -7.47
C ASP A 294 -29.62 -4.26 -7.78
N VAL A 295 -28.87 -5.36 -7.62
CA VAL A 295 -29.33 -6.73 -7.91
C VAL A 295 -29.85 -7.42 -6.65
N THR A 296 -31.14 -7.22 -6.35
CA THR A 296 -31.87 -8.11 -5.45
C THR A 296 -32.18 -9.46 -6.12
N VAL A 297 -32.02 -10.56 -5.38
CA VAL A 297 -32.43 -11.91 -5.79
C VAL A 297 -33.58 -12.38 -4.89
N ARG A 298 -34.55 -13.11 -5.44
CA ARG A 298 -35.76 -13.59 -4.76
C ARG A 298 -36.32 -14.84 -5.45
N TYR A 299 -37.28 -15.50 -4.79
CA TYR A 299 -38.03 -16.63 -5.34
C TYR A 299 -38.41 -16.44 -6.83
N GLY A 300 -38.05 -17.42 -7.67
CA GLY A 300 -38.34 -17.44 -9.10
C GLY A 300 -37.32 -16.74 -10.00
N ASP A 301 -36.21 -16.26 -9.47
CA ASP A 301 -35.04 -15.84 -10.26
C ASP A 301 -34.17 -17.05 -10.63
N THR A 302 -33.50 -17.03 -11.78
CA THR A 302 -32.42 -17.98 -12.08
C THR A 302 -31.07 -17.32 -11.77
N MET A 303 -30.26 -17.99 -10.95
CA MET A 303 -28.88 -17.59 -10.65
C MET A 303 -27.93 -18.25 -11.63
N ALA A 304 -27.05 -17.47 -12.29
CA ALA A 304 -26.22 -17.97 -13.38
C ALA A 304 -24.78 -17.44 -13.31
N ALA A 305 -23.79 -18.28 -13.63
CA ALA A 305 -22.39 -17.91 -13.75
C ALA A 305 -21.73 -18.52 -14.99
N ARG A 306 -20.72 -17.81 -15.53
CA ARG A 306 -19.83 -18.28 -16.60
C ARG A 306 -18.37 -18.10 -16.19
N CYS A 307 -17.56 -19.15 -16.31
CA CYS A 307 -16.10 -19.07 -16.33
C CYS A 307 -15.60 -19.30 -17.75
N VAL A 308 -14.63 -18.50 -18.20
CA VAL A 308 -13.99 -18.63 -19.53
C VAL A 308 -12.54 -19.06 -19.36
N PHE A 309 -12.15 -20.15 -20.02
CA PHE A 309 -10.81 -20.73 -19.97
C PHE A 309 -10.15 -20.78 -21.36
N SER A 310 -8.81 -20.71 -21.42
CA SER A 310 -8.05 -21.15 -22.60
C SER A 310 -7.25 -22.41 -22.27
N GLY A 311 -7.30 -23.42 -23.15
CA GLY A 311 -6.46 -24.62 -23.09
C GLY A 311 -5.14 -24.48 -23.83
N GLU A 312 -4.79 -23.30 -24.35
CA GLU A 312 -3.48 -23.04 -24.97
C GLU A 312 -2.35 -23.28 -23.96
N GLY A 313 -1.25 -23.90 -24.41
CA GLY A 313 -0.13 -24.32 -23.56
C GLY A 313 -0.30 -25.65 -22.81
N ARG A 314 -1.54 -26.18 -22.65
CA ARG A 314 -1.76 -27.52 -22.09
C ARG A 314 -1.57 -28.60 -23.17
N ILE A 315 -0.92 -29.71 -22.81
CA ILE A 315 -0.71 -30.89 -23.68
C ILE A 315 -1.76 -32.00 -23.49
N SER A 316 -2.56 -31.92 -22.42
CA SER A 316 -3.55 -32.92 -22.01
C SER A 316 -4.90 -32.26 -21.74
N LYS A 317 -5.97 -33.07 -21.64
CA LYS A 317 -7.27 -32.60 -21.14
C LYS A 317 -7.13 -32.18 -19.68
N THR A 318 -7.67 -31.01 -19.36
CA THR A 318 -7.79 -30.52 -17.97
C THR A 318 -9.26 -30.64 -17.55
N TYR A 319 -9.51 -31.14 -16.35
CA TYR A 319 -10.83 -31.37 -15.77
C TYR A 319 -11.04 -30.46 -14.56
N ILE A 320 -12.28 -30.36 -14.05
CA ILE A 320 -12.50 -29.78 -12.72
C ILE A 320 -11.88 -30.68 -11.65
N GLY A 321 -11.13 -30.12 -10.70
CA GLY A 321 -10.45 -30.88 -9.65
C GLY A 321 -9.65 -30.02 -8.67
N GLY A 322 -9.13 -30.67 -7.61
CA GLY A 322 -8.50 -30.00 -6.48
C GLY A 322 -7.02 -29.62 -6.63
N THR A 323 -6.34 -29.99 -7.72
CA THR A 323 -4.89 -29.74 -7.88
C THR A 323 -4.58 -28.65 -8.89
N SER A 324 -3.39 -28.06 -8.83
CA SER A 324 -2.91 -27.06 -9.81
C SER A 324 -2.81 -27.58 -11.26
N ASN A 325 -2.84 -28.91 -11.46
CA ASN A 325 -2.95 -29.53 -12.78
C ASN A 325 -4.40 -29.59 -13.29
N ASP A 326 -5.38 -29.57 -12.38
CA ASP A 326 -6.81 -29.48 -12.68
C ASP A 326 -7.22 -28.00 -12.85
N GLU A 327 -8.53 -27.74 -12.92
CA GLU A 327 -9.11 -26.40 -12.88
C GLU A 327 -10.29 -26.30 -11.88
N MET A 328 -10.70 -25.08 -11.58
CA MET A 328 -11.95 -24.79 -10.87
C MET A 328 -12.73 -23.68 -11.58
N CYS A 329 -14.04 -23.66 -11.39
CA CYS A 329 -14.91 -22.57 -11.80
C CYS A 329 -15.81 -22.23 -10.63
N ASN A 330 -15.40 -21.31 -9.75
CA ASN A 330 -16.15 -20.96 -8.55
C ASN A 330 -16.47 -19.47 -8.53
N PHE A 331 -17.75 -19.13 -8.38
CA PHE A 331 -18.24 -17.78 -8.09
C PHE A 331 -18.92 -17.80 -6.71
N TYR A 332 -18.25 -17.27 -5.71
CA TYR A 332 -18.79 -17.09 -4.36
C TYR A 332 -19.45 -15.72 -4.27
N MET A 333 -20.72 -15.67 -3.86
CA MET A 333 -21.46 -14.44 -3.64
C MET A 333 -21.77 -14.28 -2.15
N MET A 334 -21.23 -13.26 -1.51
CA MET A 334 -21.65 -12.82 -0.18
C MET A 334 -22.97 -12.05 -0.29
N TYR A 335 -23.97 -12.48 0.48
CA TYR A 335 -25.25 -11.81 0.62
C TYR A 335 -25.63 -11.61 2.08
N TYR A 336 -26.65 -10.78 2.34
CA TYR A 336 -27.36 -10.79 3.62
C TYR A 336 -28.86 -11.13 3.46
N MET A 337 -29.46 -11.63 4.54
CA MET A 337 -30.89 -11.99 4.68
C MET A 337 -31.49 -11.41 5.96
N ASP A 338 -32.82 -11.27 6.02
CA ASP A 338 -33.53 -11.08 7.30
C ASP A 338 -33.29 -12.27 8.23
N SER A 339 -32.93 -11.98 9.48
CA SER A 339 -32.52 -12.97 10.49
C SER A 339 -33.53 -14.08 10.81
N LYS A 340 -34.82 -13.93 10.47
CA LYS A 340 -35.84 -14.98 10.65
C LYS A 340 -35.80 -16.06 9.57
N HIS A 341 -35.25 -15.72 8.40
CA HIS A 341 -35.25 -16.56 7.19
C HIS A 341 -33.83 -16.87 6.69
N ALA A 342 -32.82 -16.50 7.47
CA ALA A 342 -31.43 -16.53 7.06
C ALA A 342 -30.87 -17.95 6.89
N VAL A 343 -30.46 -18.26 5.66
CA VAL A 343 -29.63 -19.43 5.33
C VAL A 343 -28.17 -18.98 5.27
N PRO A 344 -27.23 -19.60 6.02
CA PRO A 344 -25.84 -19.15 6.07
C PRO A 344 -24.99 -19.59 4.87
N PHE A 345 -25.38 -20.66 4.18
CA PHE A 345 -24.69 -21.20 3.01
C PHE A 345 -25.70 -21.81 2.02
N MET A 346 -25.51 -21.54 0.74
CA MET A 346 -26.23 -22.13 -0.39
C MET A 346 -25.23 -22.44 -1.51
N SER A 347 -25.52 -23.44 -2.34
CA SER A 347 -24.69 -23.80 -3.48
C SER A 347 -25.53 -24.14 -4.71
N CYS A 348 -24.90 -24.02 -5.88
CA CYS A 348 -25.45 -24.35 -7.19
C CYS A 348 -24.35 -25.06 -7.99
N MET A 349 -24.64 -26.29 -8.44
CA MET A 349 -23.70 -27.14 -9.18
C MET A 349 -24.26 -27.62 -10.54
N GLU A 350 -25.41 -27.09 -10.96
CA GLU A 350 -26.10 -27.53 -12.18
C GLU A 350 -25.54 -26.85 -13.43
N THR A 351 -25.27 -27.64 -14.47
CA THR A 351 -24.71 -27.18 -15.74
C THR A 351 -25.72 -26.35 -16.52
N GLY A 352 -25.39 -25.10 -16.80
CA GLY A 352 -26.24 -24.15 -17.50
C GLY A 352 -26.60 -24.60 -18.93
N SER A 353 -27.88 -24.49 -19.30
CA SER A 353 -28.33 -24.88 -20.64
C SER A 353 -27.80 -23.94 -21.73
N LYS A 354 -27.42 -24.51 -22.88
CA LYS A 354 -26.86 -23.74 -24.01
C LYS A 354 -27.87 -22.75 -24.57
N GLU A 355 -29.15 -23.07 -24.48
CA GLU A 355 -30.29 -22.26 -24.91
C GLU A 355 -30.44 -20.99 -24.05
N LEU A 356 -30.29 -21.12 -22.72
CA LEU A 356 -30.23 -19.98 -21.81
C LEU A 356 -28.99 -19.12 -22.08
N PHE A 357 -27.81 -19.75 -22.08
CA PHE A 357 -26.51 -19.10 -22.21
C PHE A 357 -26.17 -18.58 -23.63
N ARG A 358 -27.08 -18.70 -24.61
CA ARG A 358 -27.05 -17.91 -25.86
C ARG A 358 -27.36 -16.43 -25.65
N HIS A 359 -28.09 -16.10 -24.58
CA HIS A 359 -28.60 -14.75 -24.31
C HIS A 359 -27.79 -13.99 -23.24
N ILE A 360 -26.68 -14.57 -22.77
CA ILE A 360 -25.78 -13.95 -21.79
C ILE A 360 -25.14 -12.67 -22.36
N PRO A 361 -25.00 -11.59 -21.56
CA PRO A 361 -24.34 -10.36 -21.99
C PRO A 361 -22.92 -10.58 -22.55
N ALA A 362 -22.56 -9.79 -23.56
CA ALA A 362 -21.34 -10.00 -24.34
C ALA A 362 -20.07 -9.91 -23.47
N GLU A 363 -20.06 -9.04 -22.45
CA GLU A 363 -18.95 -8.85 -21.52
C GLU A 363 -18.56 -10.13 -20.76
N ALA A 364 -19.48 -11.08 -20.58
CA ALA A 364 -19.19 -12.38 -19.96
C ALA A 364 -18.15 -13.22 -20.73
N ASN A 365 -17.91 -12.89 -22.01
CA ASN A 365 -16.99 -13.59 -22.90
C ASN A 365 -15.70 -12.81 -23.17
N VAL A 366 -15.67 -11.52 -22.80
CA VAL A 366 -14.52 -10.63 -23.01
C VAL A 366 -13.57 -10.78 -21.81
N PRO A 367 -12.33 -11.25 -22.01
CA PRO A 367 -11.32 -11.26 -20.94
C PRO A 367 -11.08 -9.84 -20.42
N ILE A 368 -10.89 -9.70 -19.11
CA ILE A 368 -10.35 -8.45 -18.55
C ILE A 368 -8.85 -8.45 -18.84
N ALA A 369 -8.33 -7.32 -19.35
CA ALA A 369 -6.93 -7.20 -19.68
C ALA A 369 -6.07 -7.24 -18.41
N VAL A 370 -5.15 -8.20 -18.34
CA VAL A 370 -4.14 -8.30 -17.29
C VAL A 370 -2.79 -8.04 -17.96
N SER A 371 -2.23 -6.83 -17.78
CA SER A 371 -0.82 -6.61 -18.14
C SER A 371 0.08 -7.35 -17.13
N PRO A 372 1.37 -7.58 -17.42
CA PRO A 372 2.29 -8.21 -16.47
C PRO A 372 2.35 -7.51 -15.10
N GLY A 373 2.10 -6.19 -15.03
CA GLY A 373 2.00 -5.45 -13.77
C GLY A 373 0.62 -5.52 -13.08
N HIS A 374 -0.46 -5.89 -13.79
CA HIS A 374 -1.81 -5.97 -13.22
C HIS A 374 -2.01 -7.16 -12.28
N MET A 375 -1.07 -8.10 -12.22
CA MET A 375 -1.03 -9.15 -11.18
C MET A 375 -1.04 -8.56 -9.74
N HIS A 376 -0.80 -7.25 -9.59
CA HIS A 376 -0.69 -6.57 -8.30
C HIS A 376 -1.60 -5.35 -8.08
N ALA A 377 -2.51 -5.00 -9.00
CA ALA A 377 -3.40 -3.84 -8.82
C ALA A 377 -4.73 -3.93 -9.61
N MET A 378 -5.86 -3.78 -8.88
CA MET A 378 -7.15 -3.21 -9.35
C MET A 378 -7.94 -2.69 -8.14
N MET A 379 -8.39 -1.43 -8.15
CA MET A 379 -9.28 -0.87 -7.11
C MET A 379 -10.77 -1.17 -7.44
N PRO A 380 -11.74 -0.92 -6.54
CA PRO A 380 -13.13 -1.30 -6.78
C PRO A 380 -13.95 -0.18 -7.45
N MET A 381 -14.78 -0.53 -8.43
CA MET A 381 -15.87 0.35 -8.87
C MET A 381 -16.90 0.55 -7.75
N GLY A 382 -17.46 1.77 -7.67
CA GLY A 382 -18.56 2.10 -6.76
C GLY A 382 -19.86 2.42 -7.50
N ASN A 383 -20.95 1.72 -7.14
CA ASN A 383 -22.32 2.23 -7.26
C ASN A 383 -22.68 2.91 -5.92
N ALA A 384 -23.30 4.10 -5.90
CA ALA A 384 -24.74 4.34 -6.13
C ALA A 384 -25.65 3.48 -5.21
N THR A 385 -26.79 3.93 -4.71
CA THR A 385 -27.63 5.13 -4.97
C THR A 385 -27.52 6.19 -3.86
N ASP A 386 -27.67 7.50 -4.10
CA ASP A 386 -28.92 8.27 -4.31
C ASP A 386 -29.98 8.05 -3.21
N ASP A 387 -30.13 9.04 -2.33
CA ASP A 387 -31.26 9.21 -1.40
C ASP A 387 -31.60 10.71 -1.36
N LYS A 388 -32.88 11.06 -1.48
CA LYS A 388 -33.30 12.38 -1.97
C LYS A 388 -34.02 13.24 -0.94
N GLN A 389 -33.39 14.38 -0.61
CA GLN A 389 -33.94 15.76 -0.50
C GLN A 389 -33.42 16.52 0.74
N PRO A 390 -33.39 17.88 0.72
CA PRO A 390 -33.53 18.79 -0.41
C PRO A 390 -32.19 19.49 -0.77
N MET A 391 -32.24 20.50 -1.64
CA MET A 391 -31.03 21.16 -2.18
C MET A 391 -30.28 21.98 -1.13
N ASN A 392 -28.94 21.91 -1.18
CA ASN A 392 -28.08 23.06 -0.94
C ASN A 392 -26.90 22.97 -1.93
N ALA A 393 -26.56 24.08 -2.58
CA ALA A 393 -25.54 24.09 -3.64
C ALA A 393 -24.11 24.18 -3.06
N ASN A 394 -23.12 23.98 -3.94
CA ASN A 394 -21.69 24.25 -3.72
C ASN A 394 -20.97 23.32 -2.72
N LYS A 395 -20.73 22.08 -3.14
CA LYS A 395 -19.49 21.38 -2.77
C LYS A 395 -19.01 20.51 -3.94
N ALA A 396 -17.91 20.92 -4.57
CA ALA A 396 -17.17 20.04 -5.48
C ALA A 396 -16.34 19.08 -4.63
N GLU A 397 -16.47 17.78 -4.88
CA GLU A 397 -15.68 16.73 -4.24
C GLU A 397 -14.79 16.10 -5.31
N LEU A 398 -13.48 16.19 -5.12
CA LEU A 398 -12.52 15.57 -6.03
C LEU A 398 -12.55 14.05 -5.84
N VAL A 399 -13.05 13.37 -6.87
CA VAL A 399 -12.81 11.94 -7.06
C VAL A 399 -11.95 11.83 -8.32
N LEU A 400 -10.66 11.54 -8.14
CA LEU A 400 -9.82 11.04 -9.23
C LEU A 400 -10.24 9.59 -9.50
N ASP A 401 -10.72 9.35 -10.71
CA ASP A 401 -11.03 8.02 -11.23
C ASP A 401 -9.74 7.28 -11.60
N GLN A 402 -9.75 5.94 -11.65
CA GLN A 402 -8.55 5.15 -11.98
C GLN A 402 -8.05 5.40 -13.41
N ASP A 403 -8.93 5.85 -14.32
CA ASP A 403 -8.58 6.26 -15.69
C ASP A 403 -8.31 7.78 -15.83
N SER A 404 -8.27 8.55 -14.72
CA SER A 404 -8.10 10.00 -14.77
C SER A 404 -6.64 10.45 -14.56
N HIS A 405 -5.99 10.85 -15.65
CA HIS A 405 -4.64 11.42 -15.68
C HIS A 405 -4.67 12.95 -15.49
N LEU A 406 -3.67 13.50 -14.80
CA LEU A 406 -3.50 14.95 -14.62
C LEU A 406 -2.84 15.61 -15.84
N GLU A 407 -3.66 16.09 -16.78
CA GLU A 407 -3.16 16.80 -17.97
C GLU A 407 -2.85 18.29 -17.68
N GLN A 408 -1.84 18.84 -18.38
CA GLN A 408 -1.40 20.23 -18.22
C GLN A 408 -2.40 21.21 -18.87
N VAL A 409 -2.92 22.15 -18.08
CA VAL A 409 -3.75 23.27 -18.55
C VAL A 409 -2.85 24.32 -19.23
N SER A 410 -2.41 24.04 -20.46
CA SER A 410 -1.48 24.89 -21.21
C SER A 410 -1.96 26.32 -21.51
N ALA A 411 -3.26 26.60 -21.34
CA ALA A 411 -3.84 27.94 -21.44
C ALA A 411 -3.77 28.76 -20.12
N TRP A 412 -3.16 28.22 -19.07
CA TRP A 412 -2.98 28.87 -17.77
C TRP A 412 -1.47 29.10 -17.48
N PRO A 413 -1.07 30.27 -16.95
CA PRO A 413 -1.88 31.45 -16.69
C PRO A 413 -2.17 32.23 -17.99
N GLN A 414 -3.31 32.93 -18.06
CA GLN A 414 -3.71 33.72 -19.24
C GLN A 414 -2.85 34.99 -19.44
N SER A 415 -2.11 35.40 -18.41
CA SER A 415 -1.19 36.54 -18.41
C SER A 415 0.12 36.16 -17.71
N SER A 416 1.25 36.73 -18.16
CA SER A 416 2.53 36.52 -17.48
C SER A 416 2.50 37.07 -16.05
N LEU A 417 2.88 36.23 -15.09
CA LEU A 417 2.93 36.55 -13.66
C LEU A 417 4.23 37.27 -13.23
N GLN A 418 5.20 37.45 -14.14
CA GLN A 418 6.50 38.10 -13.89
C GLN A 418 7.26 37.55 -12.65
N LEU A 419 7.28 36.23 -12.50
CA LEU A 419 7.84 35.54 -11.34
C LEU A 419 9.38 35.48 -11.38
N GLY A 420 9.95 35.42 -10.18
CA GLY A 420 11.32 34.96 -9.94
C GLY A 420 11.36 33.43 -9.82
N GLN A 421 12.39 32.90 -9.16
CA GLN A 421 12.37 31.50 -8.73
C GLN A 421 11.19 31.28 -7.77
N VAL A 422 10.22 30.45 -8.15
CA VAL A 422 9.07 30.08 -7.32
C VAL A 422 9.55 29.09 -6.25
N SER A 423 9.55 29.52 -5.00
CA SER A 423 10.11 28.76 -3.88
C SER A 423 9.04 28.02 -3.07
N GLY A 424 7.82 28.53 -3.05
CA GLY A 424 6.70 27.91 -2.34
C GLY A 424 5.32 28.31 -2.87
N LEU A 425 4.32 27.49 -2.58
CA LEU A 425 2.92 27.66 -2.94
C LEU A 425 2.02 27.36 -1.72
N ALA A 426 0.95 28.14 -1.55
CA ALA A 426 -0.09 27.89 -0.54
C ALA A 426 -1.49 28.20 -1.08
N LEU A 427 -2.54 27.95 -0.30
CA LEU A 427 -3.94 28.20 -0.66
C LEU A 427 -4.67 28.92 0.47
N ASP A 428 -5.33 30.04 0.18
CA ASP A 428 -6.13 30.74 1.20
C ASP A 428 -7.48 30.04 1.49
N SER A 429 -8.26 30.56 2.45
CA SER A 429 -9.58 30.05 2.83
C SER A 429 -10.51 29.84 1.62
N ASP A 430 -10.41 30.74 0.65
CA ASP A 430 -11.27 30.85 -0.51
C ASP A 430 -10.76 29.95 -1.66
N SER A 431 -9.57 29.36 -1.49
CA SER A 431 -8.83 28.49 -2.41
C SER A 431 -8.14 29.23 -3.57
N ASN A 432 -7.84 30.52 -3.40
CA ASN A 432 -6.95 31.22 -4.32
C ASN A 432 -5.52 30.70 -4.18
N LEU A 433 -4.76 30.72 -5.27
CA LEU A 433 -3.36 30.30 -5.28
C LEU A 433 -2.47 31.41 -4.69
N VAL A 434 -1.75 31.11 -3.61
CA VAL A 434 -0.71 31.98 -3.06
C VAL A 434 0.63 31.50 -3.60
N ILE A 435 1.36 32.38 -4.29
CA ILE A 435 2.68 32.10 -4.87
C ILE A 435 3.73 32.87 -4.08
N PHE A 436 4.80 32.19 -3.65
CA PHE A 436 5.97 32.78 -3.00
C PHE A 436 7.19 32.64 -3.91
N HIS A 437 7.82 33.76 -4.27
CA HIS A 437 8.97 33.77 -5.18
C HIS A 437 10.08 34.74 -4.76
N ARG A 438 11.31 34.43 -5.18
CA ARG A 438 12.52 35.20 -4.84
C ARG A 438 12.65 36.57 -5.54
N GLY A 439 11.65 36.99 -6.32
CA GLY A 439 11.74 38.22 -7.13
C GLY A 439 12.94 38.24 -8.08
N ASP A 440 13.80 39.25 -7.93
CA ASP A 440 15.09 39.40 -8.61
C ASP A 440 16.26 38.68 -7.93
N HIS A 441 16.07 38.14 -6.73
CA HIS A 441 17.09 37.34 -6.05
C HIS A 441 17.11 35.89 -6.56
N HIS A 442 18.29 35.27 -6.48
CA HIS A 442 18.54 33.91 -6.97
C HIS A 442 19.31 33.10 -5.92
N TRP A 443 18.86 31.89 -5.60
CA TRP A 443 19.67 30.95 -4.81
C TRP A 443 20.69 30.29 -5.74
N GLY A 444 21.95 30.71 -5.63
CA GLY A 444 23.10 30.11 -6.30
C GLY A 444 24.04 29.39 -5.32
N ALA A 445 25.07 28.74 -5.85
CA ALA A 445 26.13 28.13 -5.04
C ALA A 445 26.99 29.16 -4.27
N ASP A 446 26.86 30.44 -4.60
CA ASP A 446 27.53 31.59 -3.99
C ASP A 446 26.70 32.28 -2.89
N SER A 447 25.41 31.96 -2.76
CA SER A 447 24.50 32.63 -1.81
C SER A 447 24.92 32.44 -0.34
N PHE A 448 25.59 31.34 0.00
CA PHE A 448 26.00 30.98 1.36
C PHE A 448 27.46 30.52 1.41
N ASN A 449 28.12 30.73 2.56
CA ASN A 449 29.42 30.14 2.84
C ASN A 449 29.32 28.83 3.65
N SER A 450 30.46 28.20 3.95
CA SER A 450 30.53 26.94 4.70
C SER A 450 30.08 27.01 6.17
N GLN A 451 29.82 28.20 6.71
CA GLN A 451 29.16 28.40 8.01
C GLN A 451 27.67 28.76 7.85
N ALA A 452 27.07 28.40 6.71
CA ALA A 452 25.69 28.70 6.31
C ALA A 452 25.32 30.21 6.34
N ARG A 453 26.27 31.14 6.38
CA ARG A 453 25.98 32.57 6.43
C ARG A 453 25.66 33.10 5.04
N TYR A 454 24.53 33.78 4.87
CA TYR A 454 24.19 34.45 3.62
C TYR A 454 25.20 35.55 3.27
N GLN A 455 25.75 35.50 2.04
CA GLN A 455 26.83 36.37 1.57
C GLN A 455 26.33 37.66 0.91
N GLN A 456 25.25 37.56 0.12
CA GLN A 456 24.76 38.64 -0.75
C GLN A 456 23.92 39.72 0.01
N ARG A 457 24.18 39.92 1.32
CA ARG A 457 23.43 40.87 2.20
C ARG A 457 23.41 42.30 1.67
N SER A 458 24.40 42.68 0.86
CA SER A 458 24.54 44.00 0.24
C SER A 458 23.50 44.32 -0.84
N LEU A 459 22.73 43.34 -1.32
CA LEU A 459 21.61 43.58 -2.24
C LEU A 459 20.43 44.31 -1.56
N GLY A 460 20.34 44.24 -0.22
CA GLY A 460 19.14 44.61 0.52
C GLY A 460 18.04 43.55 0.40
N PRO A 461 16.83 43.79 0.98
CA PRO A 461 15.71 42.88 0.82
C PRO A 461 15.09 43.02 -0.58
N ILE A 462 14.42 41.96 -1.05
CA ILE A 462 13.76 41.89 -2.36
C ILE A 462 12.80 43.08 -2.53
N GLN A 463 13.05 43.91 -3.54
CA GLN A 463 12.33 45.18 -3.77
C GLN A 463 10.97 44.98 -4.46
N GLN A 464 10.62 43.74 -4.79
CA GLN A 464 9.39 43.31 -5.44
C GLN A 464 8.41 42.74 -4.39
N SER A 465 7.12 42.64 -4.71
CA SER A 465 6.19 41.86 -3.91
C SER A 465 6.47 40.37 -4.15
N THR A 466 6.88 39.64 -3.11
CA THR A 466 7.25 38.21 -3.20
C THR A 466 6.07 37.27 -3.02
N ILE A 467 4.98 37.73 -2.40
CA ILE A 467 3.76 36.97 -2.12
C ILE A 467 2.66 37.49 -3.05
N LEU A 468 2.23 36.67 -4.00
CA LEU A 468 1.15 36.99 -4.94
C LEU A 468 -0.05 36.06 -4.69
N VAL A 469 -1.24 36.62 -4.46
CA VAL A 469 -2.49 35.83 -4.47
C VAL A 469 -3.08 35.91 -5.87
N VAL A 470 -3.41 34.77 -6.44
CA VAL A 470 -3.71 34.58 -7.87
C VAL A 470 -4.99 33.75 -8.04
N ASP A 471 -5.82 34.17 -8.98
CA ASP A 471 -7.04 33.50 -9.40
C ASP A 471 -6.71 32.12 -10.03
N PRO A 472 -7.16 31.00 -9.44
CA PRO A 472 -6.78 29.66 -9.89
C PRO A 472 -7.46 29.25 -11.21
N ALA A 473 -8.48 29.98 -11.67
CA ALA A 473 -9.17 29.70 -12.93
C ALA A 473 -8.44 30.31 -14.14
N ASN A 474 -7.96 31.55 -14.01
CA ASN A 474 -7.37 32.30 -15.14
C ASN A 474 -5.92 32.77 -14.94
N GLY A 475 -5.39 32.80 -13.72
CA GLY A 475 -4.02 33.23 -13.44
C GLY A 475 -3.85 34.75 -13.29
N ARG A 476 -4.94 35.49 -13.06
CA ARG A 476 -4.90 36.92 -12.75
C ARG A 476 -4.47 37.15 -11.30
N ILE A 477 -3.53 38.08 -11.09
CA ILE A 477 -3.15 38.53 -9.75
C ILE A 477 -4.35 39.24 -9.09
N LEU A 478 -4.75 38.76 -7.92
CA LEU A 478 -5.77 39.32 -7.04
C LEU A 478 -5.15 40.29 -6.03
N LYS A 479 -3.95 39.96 -5.54
CA LYS A 479 -3.24 40.68 -4.48
C LYS A 479 -1.73 40.50 -4.60
N ALA A 480 -0.95 41.49 -4.17
CA ALA A 480 0.50 41.42 -4.07
C ALA A 480 0.95 42.01 -2.73
N SER A 481 1.91 41.35 -2.09
CA SER A 481 2.38 41.63 -0.72
C SER A 481 3.82 41.09 -0.51
N GLY A 482 4.38 41.30 0.68
CA GLY A 482 5.72 40.80 1.06
C GLY A 482 6.88 41.69 0.62
N ARG A 483 6.62 42.95 0.25
CA ARG A 483 7.62 43.83 -0.37
C ARG A 483 8.65 44.31 0.66
N ASN A 484 9.94 44.25 0.31
CA ASN A 484 11.06 44.63 1.17
C ASN A 484 11.19 43.80 2.47
N MET A 485 10.50 42.65 2.59
CA MET A 485 10.49 41.84 3.81
C MET A 485 11.52 40.70 3.83
N PHE A 486 11.90 40.18 2.65
CA PHE A 486 12.63 38.91 2.51
C PHE A 486 13.95 39.09 1.74
N TYR A 487 14.88 38.14 1.94
CA TYR A 487 16.18 38.10 1.25
C TYR A 487 16.32 36.84 0.39
N LEU A 488 15.85 35.69 0.88
CA LEU A 488 15.90 34.44 0.13
C LEU A 488 14.76 33.51 0.61
N PRO A 489 13.51 33.82 0.22
CA PRO A 489 12.31 33.10 0.68
C PRO A 489 12.33 31.62 0.26
N HIS A 490 11.75 30.73 1.07
CA HIS A 490 11.65 29.31 0.75
C HIS A 490 10.18 28.83 0.79
N GLY A 491 9.76 28.10 1.83
CA GLY A 491 8.41 27.58 1.99
C GLY A 491 7.39 28.63 2.45
N ILE A 492 6.11 28.35 2.21
CA ILE A 492 4.96 29.16 2.62
C ILE A 492 3.78 28.27 3.01
N THR A 493 3.06 28.64 4.05
CA THR A 493 1.71 28.12 4.32
C THR A 493 0.77 29.24 4.76
N THR A 494 -0.52 28.92 4.79
CA THR A 494 -1.63 29.83 5.11
C THR A 494 -2.35 29.33 6.35
N ASP A 495 -2.57 30.21 7.33
CA ASP A 495 -3.38 29.85 8.51
C ASP A 495 -4.86 30.22 8.37
N GLN A 496 -5.71 29.78 9.31
CA GLN A 496 -7.17 29.98 9.25
C GLN A 496 -7.62 31.45 9.23
N GLU A 497 -6.74 32.39 9.56
CA GLU A 497 -6.98 33.84 9.49
C GLU A 497 -6.45 34.43 8.16
N ASN A 498 -6.04 33.56 7.21
CA ASN A 498 -5.32 33.87 5.97
C ASN A 498 -3.97 34.58 6.17
N ASN A 499 -3.35 34.50 7.35
CA ASN A 499 -1.98 34.98 7.50
C ASN A 499 -0.99 33.99 6.86
N TYR A 500 0.06 34.54 6.28
CA TYR A 500 1.14 33.76 5.68
C TYR A 500 2.15 33.40 6.76
N TRP A 501 2.49 32.12 6.87
CA TRP A 501 3.66 31.65 7.59
C TRP A 501 4.71 31.28 6.56
N VAL A 502 5.90 31.85 6.67
CA VAL A 502 6.94 31.73 5.63
C VAL A 502 8.30 31.47 6.24
N THR A 503 9.14 30.72 5.53
CA THR A 503 10.56 30.54 5.86
C THR A 503 11.43 31.41 4.95
N ASP A 504 12.50 31.99 5.51
CA ASP A 504 13.56 32.64 4.73
C ASP A 504 14.90 32.07 5.18
N VAL A 505 15.61 31.45 4.23
CA VAL A 505 16.86 30.74 4.51
C VAL A 505 18.07 31.67 4.63
N ALA A 506 18.00 32.91 4.15
CA ALA A 506 19.05 33.91 4.32
C ALA A 506 18.93 34.62 5.67
N LEU A 507 17.69 34.86 6.12
CA LEU A 507 17.39 35.31 7.47
C LEU A 507 17.54 34.19 8.51
N HIS A 508 17.46 32.92 8.12
CA HIS A 508 17.37 31.76 9.02
C HIS A 508 16.15 31.85 9.97
N GLN A 509 15.03 32.37 9.47
CA GLN A 509 13.85 32.70 10.27
C GLN A 509 12.58 32.07 9.72
N VAL A 510 11.61 31.93 10.62
CA VAL A 510 10.19 31.69 10.28
C VAL A 510 9.38 32.91 10.72
N LEU A 511 8.55 33.41 9.82
CA LEU A 511 7.82 34.68 9.98
C LEU A 511 6.32 34.45 9.80
N LYS A 512 5.49 34.89 10.76
CA LYS A 512 4.05 35.07 10.51
C LYS A 512 3.85 36.49 9.97
N VAL A 513 3.26 36.63 8.79
CA VAL A 513 2.99 37.89 8.10
C VAL A 513 1.48 38.05 7.85
N SER A 514 0.96 39.25 8.07
CA SER A 514 -0.49 39.47 8.07
C SER A 514 -1.12 39.34 6.69
N GLY A 515 -2.18 38.53 6.60
CA GLY A 515 -2.97 38.33 5.38
C GLY A 515 -3.73 39.56 4.90
N ASP A 516 -3.76 40.65 5.68
CA ASP A 516 -4.48 41.87 5.33
C ASP A 516 -3.86 42.62 4.13
N GLY A 517 -2.58 42.38 3.81
CA GLY A 517 -1.86 43.03 2.71
C GLY A 517 -1.20 44.35 3.09
N ARG A 518 -0.95 44.57 4.39
CA ARG A 518 -0.19 45.72 4.91
C ARG A 518 1.26 45.35 5.26
N ASP A 519 1.76 44.22 4.75
CA ASP A 519 3.15 43.73 4.89
C ASP A 519 3.69 43.76 6.33
N ARG A 520 2.79 43.48 7.30
CA ARG A 520 3.09 43.51 8.73
C ARG A 520 3.44 42.12 9.26
N THR A 521 4.66 41.97 9.77
CA THR A 521 5.06 40.81 10.58
C THR A 521 4.29 40.79 11.90
N LEU A 522 3.81 39.60 12.28
CA LEU A 522 3.01 39.32 13.48
C LEU A 522 3.77 38.49 14.52
N LEU A 523 4.65 37.59 14.06
CA LEU A 523 5.54 36.77 14.88
C LEU A 523 6.84 36.51 14.11
N VAL A 524 7.94 36.36 14.86
CA VAL A 524 9.27 36.02 14.36
C VAL A 524 9.83 34.88 15.20
N LEU A 525 10.35 33.84 14.56
CA LEU A 525 11.12 32.76 15.18
C LEU A 525 12.50 32.71 14.50
N GLY A 526 13.58 32.51 15.25
CA GLY A 526 14.97 32.65 14.76
C GLY A 526 15.52 34.08 14.87
N GLU A 527 16.85 34.23 14.86
CA GLU A 527 17.53 35.53 14.79
C GLU A 527 18.01 35.84 13.35
N ALA A 528 17.72 37.06 12.88
CA ALA A 528 17.93 37.46 11.49
C ALA A 528 19.41 37.36 11.05
N PHE A 529 19.65 36.49 10.08
CA PHE A 529 20.95 36.14 9.51
C PHE A 529 21.98 35.51 10.47
N THR A 530 21.50 34.93 11.58
CA THR A 530 22.30 34.19 12.57
C THR A 530 21.90 32.70 12.55
N PRO A 531 22.66 31.84 11.85
CA PRO A 531 22.36 30.41 11.81
C PRO A 531 22.75 29.73 13.13
N GLY A 532 21.88 28.84 13.63
CA GLY A 532 22.11 28.06 14.85
C GLY A 532 21.34 26.74 14.87
N SER A 533 21.47 25.97 15.96
CA SER A 533 20.91 24.62 16.09
C SER A 533 20.28 24.33 17.48
N ASP A 534 20.11 25.36 18.29
CA ASP A 534 19.38 25.33 19.57
C ASP A 534 17.85 25.48 19.35
N THR A 535 17.09 25.76 20.40
CA THR A 535 15.62 25.89 20.35
C THR A 535 15.11 27.25 19.89
N GLU A 536 15.98 28.26 19.79
CA GLU A 536 15.64 29.64 19.45
C GLU A 536 16.12 30.01 18.03
N HIS A 537 17.16 29.34 17.53
CA HIS A 537 17.72 29.52 16.18
C HIS A 537 17.42 28.36 15.22
N PHE A 538 17.31 28.68 13.93
CA PHE A 538 17.31 27.72 12.83
C PHE A 538 18.61 27.85 12.01
N CYS A 539 18.86 26.93 11.09
CA CYS A 539 19.90 27.05 10.08
C CYS A 539 19.33 26.64 8.73
N GLN A 540 18.90 27.66 7.99
CA GLN A 540 18.20 27.54 6.71
C GLN A 540 16.92 26.68 6.84
N PRO A 541 15.87 27.18 7.55
CA PRO A 541 14.60 26.48 7.65
C PRO A 541 13.95 26.37 6.28
N THR A 542 13.51 25.15 5.93
CA THR A 542 12.96 24.83 4.62
C THR A 542 11.47 25.16 4.56
N ASP A 543 10.66 24.64 5.47
CA ASP A 543 9.20 24.72 5.36
C ASP A 543 8.50 24.86 6.72
N VAL A 544 7.23 25.28 6.68
CA VAL A 544 6.40 25.54 7.85
C VAL A 544 4.96 25.11 7.60
N ALA A 545 4.42 24.30 8.51
CA ALA A 545 3.02 23.86 8.50
C ALA A 545 2.31 24.25 9.80
N VAL A 546 1.03 24.62 9.73
CA VAL A 546 0.25 25.09 10.89
C VAL A 546 -1.02 24.25 11.08
N ASP A 547 -1.22 23.75 12.30
CA ASP A 547 -2.34 22.90 12.65
C ASP A 547 -3.66 23.71 12.70
N PRO A 548 -4.71 23.33 11.94
CA PRO A 548 -6.00 24.00 11.97
C PRO A 548 -6.81 23.75 13.25
N GLU A 549 -6.57 22.67 13.99
CA GLU A 549 -7.27 22.35 15.25
C GLU A 549 -6.53 22.95 16.45
N THR A 550 -5.21 22.72 16.56
CA THR A 550 -4.44 23.14 17.74
C THR A 550 -3.72 24.48 17.60
N ARG A 551 -3.64 25.03 16.37
CA ARG A 551 -2.84 26.22 16.02
C ARG A 551 -1.33 26.09 16.29
N ASN A 552 -0.84 24.89 16.63
CA ASN A 552 0.59 24.58 16.73
C ASN A 552 1.28 24.73 15.37
N VAL A 553 2.57 25.06 15.41
CA VAL A 553 3.41 25.35 14.24
C VAL A 553 4.51 24.31 14.15
N PHE A 554 4.70 23.73 12.97
CA PHE A 554 5.73 22.73 12.67
C PHE A 554 6.71 23.35 11.69
N VAL A 555 8.01 23.28 11.97
CA VAL A 555 9.07 23.85 11.14
C VAL A 555 10.08 22.77 10.78
N SER A 556 10.43 22.62 9.51
CA SER A 556 11.54 21.78 9.08
C SER A 556 12.81 22.62 8.98
N ASP A 557 13.79 22.29 9.80
CA ASP A 557 15.07 23.00 9.90
C ASP A 557 16.10 22.21 9.08
N GLY A 558 15.98 22.38 7.76
CA GLY A 558 16.28 21.35 6.78
C GLY A 558 17.75 21.15 6.45
N TYR A 559 18.40 22.19 5.94
CA TYR A 559 19.69 22.04 5.25
C TYR A 559 20.88 21.77 6.18
N CYS A 560 20.92 22.37 7.38
CA CYS A 560 22.02 22.14 8.32
C CYS A 560 21.67 21.13 9.43
N ASN A 561 20.43 21.18 9.93
CA ASN A 561 20.09 20.61 11.24
C ASN A 561 19.25 19.32 11.16
N ALA A 562 18.70 18.97 9.99
CA ALA A 562 17.98 17.71 9.75
C ALA A 562 16.92 17.35 10.82
N ARG A 563 16.15 18.34 11.28
CA ARG A 563 15.14 18.19 12.36
C ARG A 563 13.81 18.84 12.02
N ILE A 564 12.76 18.37 12.68
CA ILE A 564 11.47 19.06 12.79
C ILE A 564 11.35 19.63 14.19
N LEU A 565 10.92 20.89 14.31
CA LEU A 565 10.56 21.55 15.56
C LEU A 565 9.05 21.78 15.60
N LYS A 566 8.45 21.69 16.79
CA LYS A 566 7.05 22.04 17.06
C LYS A 566 7.01 23.18 18.07
N PHE A 567 6.23 24.21 17.76
CA PHE A 567 5.96 25.38 18.58
C PHE A 567 4.46 25.52 18.84
N ALA A 568 4.09 26.21 19.91
CA ALA A 568 2.74 26.68 20.16
C ALA A 568 2.39 27.88 19.24
N ALA A 569 1.11 28.24 19.20
CA ALA A 569 0.57 29.32 18.36
C ALA A 569 1.16 30.72 18.66
N ASP A 570 1.76 30.90 19.84
CA ASP A 570 2.43 32.13 20.28
C ASP A 570 3.95 32.14 19.99
N GLY A 571 4.51 31.05 19.47
CA GLY A 571 5.94 30.87 19.23
C GLY A 571 6.70 30.14 20.33
N THR A 572 6.06 29.70 21.42
CA THR A 572 6.72 28.94 22.48
C THR A 572 7.16 27.57 21.98
N TYR A 573 8.45 27.23 22.11
CA TYR A 573 8.98 25.91 21.74
C TYR A 573 8.35 24.78 22.58
N LEU A 574 7.95 23.68 21.93
CA LEU A 574 7.34 22.51 22.57
C LEU A 574 8.22 21.25 22.50
N THR A 575 8.69 20.87 21.31
CA THR A 575 9.48 19.64 21.11
C THR A 575 10.19 19.60 19.75
N GLN A 576 11.12 18.66 19.56
CA GLN A 576 11.79 18.41 18.27
C GLN A 576 12.10 16.93 18.06
N TRP A 577 12.26 16.51 16.80
CA TRP A 577 12.72 15.16 16.42
C TRP A 577 13.47 15.16 15.08
N GLY A 578 14.07 14.02 14.73
CA GLY A 578 14.88 13.84 13.51
C GLY A 578 16.38 13.74 13.81
N ALA A 579 17.02 14.88 14.07
CA ALA A 579 18.47 14.98 14.24
C ALA A 579 19.04 14.00 15.28
N GLY A 580 20.04 13.22 14.86
CA GLY A 580 20.94 12.45 15.75
C GLY A 580 20.28 11.46 16.70
N SER A 581 19.01 11.09 16.52
CA SER A 581 18.27 10.32 17.52
C SER A 581 18.81 8.89 17.64
N SER A 582 19.45 8.59 18.77
CA SER A 582 19.93 7.24 19.13
C SER A 582 18.81 6.28 19.56
N ASP A 583 17.56 6.78 19.64
CA ASP A 583 16.39 5.96 19.97
C ASP A 583 16.00 5.08 18.77
N ARG A 584 16.25 3.76 18.90
CA ARG A 584 15.89 2.75 17.90
C ARG A 584 14.37 2.64 17.65
N ARG A 585 13.52 3.27 18.47
CA ARG A 585 12.07 3.42 18.24
C ARG A 585 11.74 4.51 17.21
N ARG A 586 12.69 5.42 16.92
CA ARG A 586 12.55 6.58 16.01
C ARG A 586 13.40 6.43 14.73
N ARG A 587 13.36 5.26 14.08
CA ARG A 587 13.94 5.09 12.73
C ARG A 587 13.30 6.12 11.78
N THR A 588 14.01 6.83 10.90
CA THR A 588 15.46 6.92 10.66
C THR A 588 15.81 8.42 10.54
N PRO A 589 16.97 8.91 10.97
CA PRO A 589 17.32 10.33 10.85
C PRO A 589 17.09 10.86 9.42
N PHE A 590 16.59 12.09 9.33
CA PHE A 590 16.46 12.80 8.06
C PHE A 590 17.85 13.12 7.49
N ARG A 591 17.92 13.39 6.19
CA ARG A 591 19.11 13.99 5.54
C ARG A 591 18.84 15.46 5.19
N ILE A 592 17.72 15.76 4.53
CA ILE A 592 17.16 17.12 4.44
C ILE A 592 15.62 17.02 4.49
N PRO A 593 14.96 17.30 5.62
CA PRO A 593 13.51 17.52 5.64
C PRO A 593 13.22 18.83 4.92
N HIS A 594 12.57 18.77 3.75
CA HIS A 594 12.48 19.86 2.77
C HIS A 594 11.08 20.47 2.62
N SER A 595 10.03 19.70 2.95
CA SER A 595 8.63 20.11 2.87
C SER A 595 7.79 19.37 3.91
N LEU A 596 6.74 20.02 4.41
CA LEU A 596 5.84 19.58 5.46
C LEU A 596 4.38 19.63 5.03
N VAL A 597 3.63 18.57 5.32
CA VAL A 597 2.17 18.59 5.18
C VAL A 597 1.47 17.92 6.36
N LEU A 598 0.36 18.53 6.80
CA LEU A 598 -0.47 18.02 7.89
C LEU A 598 -1.68 17.26 7.34
N LEU A 599 -2.05 16.18 8.04
CA LEU A 599 -3.18 15.31 7.73
C LEU A 599 -4.13 15.33 8.95
N PRO A 600 -5.00 16.36 9.08
CA PRO A 600 -5.69 16.66 10.34
C PRO A 600 -6.63 15.55 10.81
N GLU A 601 -7.32 14.87 9.89
CA GLU A 601 -8.22 13.74 10.17
C GLU A 601 -7.48 12.47 10.65
N ARG A 602 -6.15 12.45 10.51
CA ARG A 602 -5.24 11.41 11.02
C ARG A 602 -4.41 11.86 12.21
N LYS A 603 -4.35 13.18 12.47
CA LYS A 603 -3.46 13.85 13.43
C LYS A 603 -1.98 13.52 13.16
N GLU A 604 -1.61 13.53 11.88
CA GLU A 604 -0.25 13.23 11.39
C GLU A 604 0.40 14.43 10.70
N VAL A 605 1.73 14.48 10.72
CA VAL A 605 2.58 15.35 9.89
C VAL A 605 3.49 14.48 9.01
N CYS A 606 3.42 14.68 7.70
CA CYS A 606 4.30 14.04 6.73
C CYS A 606 5.40 15.00 6.29
N VAL A 607 6.58 14.46 6.03
CA VAL A 607 7.84 15.18 5.77
C VAL A 607 8.48 14.63 4.51
N ALA A 608 8.77 15.47 3.52
CA ALA A 608 9.63 15.12 2.39
C ALA A 608 11.09 15.11 2.86
N ASP A 609 11.71 13.94 2.97
CA ASP A 609 13.12 13.77 3.33
C ASP A 609 13.95 13.68 2.04
N ARG A 610 14.16 14.85 1.44
CA ARG A 610 14.52 15.03 0.04
C ARG A 610 15.69 14.15 -0.37
N GLU A 611 16.84 14.37 0.24
CA GLU A 611 18.12 13.71 -0.04
C GLU A 611 18.16 12.21 0.33
N ASN A 612 17.06 11.63 0.80
CA ASN A 612 16.89 10.19 0.99
C ASN A 612 15.84 9.58 0.03
N GLY A 613 15.22 10.38 -0.84
CA GLY A 613 14.23 9.93 -1.84
C GLY A 613 12.98 9.32 -1.21
N ARG A 614 12.48 9.89 -0.11
CA ARG A 614 11.37 9.32 0.67
C ARG A 614 10.52 10.38 1.36
N ILE A 615 9.32 9.96 1.78
CA ILE A 615 8.41 10.72 2.63
C ILE A 615 8.26 9.95 3.95
N GLN A 616 8.40 10.62 5.09
CA GLN A 616 8.17 10.01 6.42
C GLN A 616 7.03 10.73 7.14
N CYS A 617 6.08 9.99 7.70
CA CYS A 617 4.95 10.54 8.45
C CYS A 617 5.02 10.18 9.93
N PHE A 618 4.63 11.12 10.78
CA PHE A 618 4.74 11.08 12.23
C PHE A 618 3.43 11.52 12.88
N ILE A 619 3.13 11.03 14.08
CA ILE A 619 2.02 11.54 14.91
C ILE A 619 2.35 13.00 15.26
N ALA A 620 1.50 13.95 14.84
CA ALA A 620 1.73 15.38 15.01
C ALA A 620 1.76 15.82 16.49
N GLU A 621 1.19 15.02 17.39
CA GLU A 621 1.26 15.29 18.83
C GLU A 621 2.58 14.88 19.46
N THR A 622 3.05 13.65 19.23
CA THR A 622 4.20 13.04 19.94
C THR A 622 5.52 13.02 19.16
N GLY A 623 5.48 13.25 17.83
CA GLY A 623 6.65 13.07 16.95
C GLY A 623 7.03 11.60 16.72
N GLU A 624 6.15 10.65 17.05
CA GLU A 624 6.38 9.21 16.84
C GLU A 624 6.18 8.81 15.38
N PHE A 625 7.07 7.97 14.85
CA PHE A 625 7.04 7.51 13.46
C PHE A 625 5.82 6.61 13.17
N VAL A 626 5.11 6.91 12.09
CA VAL A 626 3.95 6.13 11.60
C VAL A 626 4.33 5.31 10.37
N LYS A 627 4.95 5.93 9.37
CA LYS A 627 5.28 5.26 8.09
C LYS A 627 6.36 5.98 7.30
N GLU A 628 7.04 5.22 6.45
CA GLU A 628 7.85 5.71 5.32
C GLU A 628 7.16 5.32 4.00
N ILE A 629 7.20 6.22 3.02
CA ILE A 629 6.88 6.01 1.60
C ILE A 629 8.17 6.27 0.81
N LYS A 630 8.67 5.25 0.11
CA LYS A 630 9.86 5.33 -0.76
C LYS A 630 9.59 4.56 -2.04
N ASN A 631 9.97 5.12 -3.18
CA ASN A 631 9.80 4.52 -4.50
C ASN A 631 11.03 4.87 -5.36
N GLU A 632 11.46 3.94 -6.21
CA GLU A 632 12.56 4.12 -7.16
C GLU A 632 12.21 5.14 -8.26
N GLU A 633 10.93 5.27 -8.63
CA GLU A 633 10.46 6.29 -9.59
C GLU A 633 10.73 7.73 -9.16
N PHE A 634 10.94 7.99 -7.86
CA PHE A 634 11.35 9.32 -7.38
C PHE A 634 12.77 9.70 -7.82
N GLY A 635 13.62 8.77 -8.27
CA GLY A 635 14.98 9.12 -8.72
C GLY A 635 15.91 9.61 -7.62
N GLY A 636 15.66 9.22 -6.37
CA GLY A 636 16.54 9.56 -5.23
C GLY A 636 16.25 10.88 -4.52
N GLU A 637 15.46 11.81 -5.10
CA GLU A 637 15.10 13.08 -4.45
C GLU A 637 13.60 13.41 -4.50
N VAL A 638 13.02 13.83 -3.37
CA VAL A 638 11.61 14.31 -3.28
C VAL A 638 11.61 15.73 -2.70
N PHE A 639 11.28 16.74 -3.50
CA PHE A 639 11.39 18.14 -3.10
C PHE A 639 10.22 18.59 -2.21
N ALA A 640 8.99 18.33 -2.63
CA ALA A 640 7.79 18.82 -1.96
C ALA A 640 6.63 17.83 -2.00
N ILE A 641 5.75 17.99 -1.01
CA ILE A 641 4.54 17.17 -0.83
C ILE A 641 3.35 18.02 -0.38
N THR A 642 2.17 17.65 -0.83
CA THR A 642 0.89 18.21 -0.37
C THR A 642 -0.15 17.11 -0.22
N TYR A 643 -1.27 17.41 0.43
CA TYR A 643 -2.27 16.41 0.83
C TYR A 643 -3.68 16.85 0.45
N SER A 644 -4.45 15.90 -0.08
CA SER A 644 -5.91 16.02 -0.18
C SER A 644 -6.57 14.89 0.61
N PRO A 645 -7.57 15.17 1.47
CA PRO A 645 -8.34 14.13 2.14
C PRO A 645 -9.31 13.39 1.21
N ALA A 646 -9.28 13.65 -0.10
CA ALA A 646 -10.04 12.94 -1.13
C ALA A 646 -9.79 11.42 -1.09
N GLY A 647 -10.83 10.62 -1.32
CA GLY A 647 -10.75 9.15 -1.30
C GLY A 647 -10.39 8.62 0.09
N ASN A 648 -9.24 7.95 0.22
CA ASN A 648 -8.65 7.54 1.50
C ASN A 648 -7.47 8.45 1.93
N GLY A 649 -7.32 9.62 1.31
CA GLY A 649 -6.17 10.50 1.48
C GLY A 649 -5.13 10.29 0.38
N LEU A 650 -4.82 11.36 -0.35
CA LEU A 650 -3.85 11.40 -1.44
C LEU A 650 -2.71 12.35 -1.09
N ILE A 651 -1.47 11.88 -1.19
CA ILE A 651 -0.29 12.76 -1.18
C ILE A 651 0.10 13.04 -2.63
N PHE A 652 0.22 14.31 -3.00
CA PHE A 652 0.84 14.71 -4.26
C PHE A 652 2.29 15.08 -3.98
N ALA A 653 3.23 14.66 -4.83
CA ALA A 653 4.66 14.85 -4.62
C ALA A 653 5.36 15.29 -5.92
N VAL A 654 6.53 15.93 -5.79
CA VAL A 654 7.43 16.23 -6.93
C VAL A 654 8.86 15.78 -6.64
N ASN A 655 9.53 15.18 -7.64
CA ASN A 655 10.94 14.77 -7.51
C ASN A 655 11.92 15.81 -8.05
N GLY A 656 13.20 15.63 -7.69
CA GLY A 656 14.32 16.40 -8.22
C GLY A 656 15.30 15.58 -9.04
N ASP A 657 16.26 16.26 -9.65
CA ASP A 657 17.36 15.64 -10.40
C ASP A 657 18.49 15.31 -9.42
N SER A 658 18.87 14.04 -9.32
CA SER A 658 19.84 13.57 -8.32
C SER A 658 21.13 13.09 -8.96
N PRO A 659 22.32 13.53 -8.49
CA PRO A 659 23.60 13.19 -9.11
C PRO A 659 23.97 11.69 -9.01
N TYR A 660 23.21 10.90 -8.24
CA TYR A 660 23.41 9.46 -8.06
C TYR A 660 22.40 8.60 -8.83
N HIS A 661 21.24 9.15 -9.20
CA HIS A 661 20.10 8.40 -9.76
C HIS A 661 19.37 9.26 -10.80
N SER A 662 19.45 8.87 -12.08
CA SER A 662 18.76 9.60 -13.14
C SER A 662 17.35 9.05 -13.35
N ALA A 663 16.35 9.86 -13.03
CA ALA A 663 14.94 9.64 -13.35
C ALA A 663 14.34 10.92 -13.97
N PRO A 664 13.28 10.84 -14.79
CA PRO A 664 12.62 12.03 -15.31
C PRO A 664 11.94 12.83 -14.18
N LEU A 665 12.02 14.16 -14.28
CA LEU A 665 11.29 15.07 -13.39
C LEU A 665 9.78 14.98 -13.65
N ARG A 666 9.02 14.70 -12.60
CA ARG A 666 7.58 14.42 -12.61
C ARG A 666 6.90 14.88 -11.31
N GLY A 667 5.60 15.13 -11.43
CA GLY A 667 4.69 15.08 -10.30
C GLY A 667 4.10 13.68 -10.17
N PHE A 668 3.81 13.28 -8.94
CA PHE A 668 3.25 11.98 -8.59
C PHE A 668 2.00 12.15 -7.73
N VAL A 669 0.99 11.32 -7.95
CA VAL A 669 -0.15 11.16 -7.05
C VAL A 669 0.03 9.84 -6.30
N LEU A 670 0.02 9.87 -4.96
CA LEU A 670 0.26 8.72 -4.09
C LEU A 670 -0.98 8.46 -3.23
N ASP A 671 -1.44 7.21 -3.13
CA ASP A 671 -2.39 6.83 -2.07
C ASP A 671 -1.63 6.75 -0.74
N TYR A 672 -2.04 7.57 0.25
CA TYR A 672 -1.38 7.62 1.56
C TYR A 672 -1.39 6.25 2.27
N SER A 673 -2.43 5.44 2.04
CA SER A 673 -2.67 4.17 2.73
C SER A 673 -1.91 3.00 2.09
N THR A 674 -1.94 2.86 0.75
CA THR A 674 -1.22 1.80 0.02
C THR A 674 0.24 2.14 -0.27
N LYS A 675 0.61 3.43 -0.24
CA LYS A 675 1.92 3.99 -0.61
C LYS A 675 2.26 3.89 -2.10
N GLN A 676 1.32 3.46 -2.94
CA GLN A 676 1.54 3.31 -4.38
C GLN A 676 1.37 4.64 -5.11
N ILE A 677 2.13 4.82 -6.19
CA ILE A 677 1.86 5.85 -7.19
C ILE A 677 0.59 5.44 -7.96
N LEU A 678 -0.37 6.35 -8.05
CA LEU A 678 -1.62 6.23 -8.79
C LEU A 678 -1.53 6.87 -10.18
N ASP A 679 -0.86 8.03 -10.26
CA ASP A 679 -0.62 8.78 -11.50
C ASP A 679 0.75 9.48 -11.45
N SER A 680 1.35 9.68 -12.62
CA SER A 680 2.69 10.25 -12.84
C SER A 680 2.61 11.27 -13.98
N PHE A 681 2.61 12.57 -13.64
CA PHE A 681 2.33 13.67 -14.57
C PHE A 681 3.55 14.58 -14.80
N SER A 682 3.58 15.24 -15.96
CA SER A 682 4.59 16.25 -16.32
C SER A 682 4.02 17.23 -17.35
N PRO A 683 4.60 18.44 -17.52
CA PRO A 683 4.06 19.40 -18.47
C PRO A 683 4.36 18.94 -19.91
N THR A 684 3.41 19.14 -20.82
CA THR A 684 3.45 18.59 -22.18
C THR A 684 4.19 19.49 -23.17
N GLN A 685 4.34 20.78 -22.86
CA GLN A 685 5.01 21.78 -23.70
C GLN A 685 6.38 22.24 -23.17
N LYS A 686 6.68 21.94 -21.90
CA LYS A 686 7.95 22.26 -21.24
C LYS A 686 8.28 21.11 -20.29
N GLU A 687 9.55 20.74 -20.21
CA GLU A 687 10.02 19.90 -19.11
C GLU A 687 10.04 20.71 -17.81
N PHE A 688 9.79 20.06 -16.66
CA PHE A 688 10.22 20.61 -15.36
C PHE A 688 11.75 20.84 -15.36
N LYS A 689 12.22 21.76 -14.52
CA LYS A 689 13.64 22.09 -14.34
C LYS A 689 14.07 22.10 -12.89
N MET A 690 13.21 22.55 -11.98
CA MET A 690 13.36 22.34 -10.54
C MET A 690 11.98 22.50 -9.90
N PRO A 691 11.10 21.48 -9.96
CA PRO A 691 9.77 21.54 -9.38
C PRO A 691 9.92 21.53 -7.86
N HIS A 692 9.73 22.70 -7.26
CA HIS A 692 10.21 23.03 -5.92
C HIS A 692 9.11 23.00 -4.88
N ASP A 693 7.85 23.24 -5.29
CA ASP A 693 6.68 23.10 -4.43
C ASP A 693 5.42 22.69 -5.21
N ILE A 694 4.43 22.14 -4.52
CA ILE A 694 3.18 21.60 -5.07
C ILE A 694 1.99 21.85 -4.15
N VAL A 695 0.85 22.32 -4.68
CA VAL A 695 -0.43 22.42 -3.94
C VAL A 695 -1.59 21.83 -4.73
N VAL A 696 -2.58 21.30 -4.02
CA VAL A 696 -3.84 20.77 -4.58
C VAL A 696 -5.04 21.52 -4.00
N THR A 697 -5.88 22.05 -4.88
CA THR A 697 -7.09 22.81 -4.52
C THR A 697 -8.29 21.90 -4.26
N LYS A 698 -9.35 22.45 -3.67
CA LYS A 698 -10.57 21.70 -3.26
C LYS A 698 -11.33 21.08 -4.45
N ASP A 699 -11.23 21.67 -5.64
CA ASP A 699 -11.74 21.14 -6.92
C ASP A 699 -10.77 20.14 -7.59
N GLY A 700 -9.54 20.01 -7.08
CA GLY A 700 -8.51 19.13 -7.62
C GLY A 700 -7.67 19.71 -8.75
N SER A 701 -7.69 21.02 -8.97
CA SER A 701 -6.61 21.66 -9.73
C SER A 701 -5.29 21.50 -8.95
N VAL A 702 -4.26 20.94 -9.58
CA VAL A 702 -2.91 20.81 -9.00
C VAL A 702 -2.00 21.88 -9.58
N PHE A 703 -1.24 22.55 -8.73
CA PHE A 703 -0.29 23.59 -9.13
C PHE A 703 1.12 23.19 -8.67
N VAL A 704 2.08 23.23 -9.59
CA VAL A 704 3.51 22.96 -9.31
C VAL A 704 4.32 24.21 -9.58
N GLY A 705 5.03 24.69 -8.57
CA GLY A 705 5.95 25.82 -8.66
C GLY A 705 7.33 25.33 -9.07
N ASP A 706 7.87 25.84 -10.17
CA ASP A 706 9.17 25.44 -10.70
C ASP A 706 10.18 26.60 -10.61
N ALA A 707 11.19 26.39 -9.75
CA ALA A 707 12.25 27.35 -9.42
C ALA A 707 13.36 27.44 -10.49
N GLY A 708 13.42 26.49 -11.42
CA GLY A 708 14.41 26.46 -12.51
C GLY A 708 13.91 27.14 -13.79
N SER A 709 12.60 27.28 -13.94
CA SER A 709 11.92 27.90 -15.08
C SER A 709 11.08 29.13 -14.72
N ASN A 710 11.17 29.60 -13.47
CA ASN A 710 10.45 30.77 -12.92
C ASN A 710 8.96 30.76 -13.27
N SER A 711 8.32 29.60 -13.13
CA SER A 711 6.98 29.32 -13.66
C SER A 711 6.14 28.57 -12.64
N VAL A 712 4.81 28.69 -12.75
CA VAL A 712 3.87 27.75 -12.11
C VAL A 712 3.13 27.01 -13.23
N PHE A 713 2.99 25.70 -13.06
CA PHE A 713 2.26 24.81 -13.97
C PHE A 713 0.94 24.38 -13.33
N LYS A 714 -0.17 24.51 -14.05
CA LYS A 714 -1.49 24.00 -13.65
C LYS A 714 -1.78 22.67 -14.33
N PHE A 715 -2.30 21.71 -13.57
CA PHE A 715 -2.79 20.42 -14.04
C PHE A 715 -4.22 20.17 -13.55
N THR A 716 -5.01 19.44 -14.34
CA THR A 716 -6.39 19.05 -14.01
C THR A 716 -6.73 17.71 -14.64
N ALA A 717 -7.52 16.88 -13.96
CA ALA A 717 -8.12 15.70 -14.56
C ALA A 717 -9.29 16.10 -15.48
N GLU A 718 -9.19 15.82 -16.78
CA GLU A 718 -10.31 16.06 -17.70
C GLU A 718 -11.46 15.06 -17.42
N LYS A 719 -12.63 15.57 -17.03
CA LYS A 719 -13.89 14.84 -17.26
C LYS A 719 -14.16 14.87 -18.76
N LEU A 720 -14.08 13.70 -19.41
CA LEU A 720 -14.22 13.54 -20.87
C LEU A 720 -15.65 13.79 -21.38
N HIS A 721 -16.20 14.99 -21.18
CA HIS A 721 -17.39 15.50 -21.86
C HIS A 721 -17.07 15.88 -23.31
N ARG A 722 -16.47 14.93 -24.04
CA ARG A 722 -16.34 15.00 -25.50
C ARG A 722 -17.71 14.73 -26.11
N SER A 723 -18.55 15.77 -26.07
CA SER A 723 -19.91 15.76 -26.60
C SER A 723 -19.94 15.10 -27.96
N VAL A 724 -20.72 14.03 -28.08
CA VAL A 724 -20.91 13.33 -29.34
C VAL A 724 -21.56 14.33 -30.30
N LYS A 725 -20.79 14.83 -31.28
CA LYS A 725 -21.31 15.54 -32.45
C LYS A 725 -22.15 14.57 -33.29
N LYS A 726 -23.34 14.28 -32.78
CA LYS A 726 -24.40 13.56 -33.48
C LYS A 726 -24.75 14.40 -34.69
N ALA A 727 -24.57 13.84 -35.88
CA ALA A 727 -24.67 14.62 -37.11
C ALA A 727 -26.10 15.13 -37.33
N GLY A 728 -26.24 16.46 -37.43
CA GLY A 728 -27.44 17.14 -37.91
C GLY A 728 -28.65 17.13 -36.99
N ILE A 729 -28.86 18.25 -36.28
CA ILE A 729 -30.14 19.00 -36.15
C ILE A 729 -29.81 20.29 -35.40
N GLU A 730 -30.26 21.43 -35.91
CA GLU A 730 -30.16 22.73 -35.22
C GLU A 730 -31.32 22.90 -34.23
N VAL A 731 -31.04 23.41 -33.03
CA VAL A 731 -32.03 23.99 -32.12
C VAL A 731 -31.42 25.27 -31.55
N GLN A 732 -32.17 26.37 -31.59
CA GLN A 732 -31.78 27.67 -31.05
C GLN A 732 -32.55 27.95 -29.76
N GLU A 733 -31.84 28.07 -28.64
CA GLU A 733 -32.29 28.72 -27.40
C GLU A 733 -31.08 29.55 -26.90
N LEU A 734 -30.99 30.85 -27.22
CA LEU A 734 -31.62 32.00 -26.56
C LEU A 734 -30.92 32.39 -25.24
N GLU A 735 -30.00 33.35 -25.35
CA GLU A 735 -29.47 34.12 -24.21
C GLU A 735 -30.39 35.31 -23.89
N GLU A 736 -30.92 35.37 -22.67
CA GLU A 736 -31.65 36.50 -22.08
C GLU A 736 -31.55 36.39 -20.54
N VAL A 737 -31.31 37.43 -19.73
CA VAL A 737 -30.80 38.80 -19.95
C VAL A 737 -30.04 39.21 -18.67
N GLU A 738 -28.99 40.04 -18.76
CA GLU A 738 -28.91 41.23 -17.87
C GLU A 738 -27.98 42.31 -18.44
N ALA A 739 -28.51 43.50 -18.71
CA ALA A 739 -27.75 44.63 -19.25
C ALA A 739 -28.39 46.00 -18.99
N PHE A 740 -27.74 46.83 -18.17
CA PHE A 740 -27.89 48.28 -18.03
C PHE A 740 -26.55 48.81 -17.45
N VAL A 741 -25.99 49.97 -17.79
CA VAL A 741 -26.54 51.23 -18.33
C VAL A 741 -25.63 51.81 -19.43
N GLN A 742 -26.26 52.38 -20.47
CA GLN A 742 -25.87 53.46 -21.43
C GLN A 742 -24.42 53.99 -21.57
N ALA A 743 -24.00 54.65 -22.67
CA ALA A 743 -24.36 54.67 -24.10
C ALA A 743 -23.55 55.80 -24.80
N LYS A 744 -23.10 55.63 -26.06
CA LYS A 744 -23.15 56.66 -27.12
C LYS A 744 -22.69 56.18 -28.51
N LEU A 745 -23.62 56.26 -29.46
CA LEU A 745 -23.49 56.65 -30.89
C LEU A 745 -22.41 56.02 -31.79
N LYS A 746 -22.87 55.33 -32.85
CA LYS A 746 -22.11 55.00 -34.08
C LYS A 746 -21.96 56.25 -35.00
N PRO A 747 -21.23 56.14 -36.13
CA PRO A 747 -21.92 55.70 -37.36
C PRO A 747 -21.16 54.66 -38.24
N HIS A 748 -21.94 53.87 -38.99
CA HIS A 748 -21.54 53.13 -40.22
C HIS A 748 -21.77 54.06 -41.46
N PRO A 749 -21.69 53.65 -42.75
CA PRO A 749 -21.38 52.33 -43.37
C PRO A 749 -20.44 52.36 -44.61
N ASN A 750 -20.11 51.17 -45.16
CA ASN A 750 -20.31 50.74 -46.57
C ASN A 750 -19.44 49.51 -46.91
N ILE A 751 -20.02 48.35 -47.32
CA ILE A 751 -20.49 47.98 -48.68
C ILE A 751 -19.36 47.82 -49.71
N SER A 752 -19.07 46.57 -50.12
CA SER A 752 -19.22 46.09 -51.51
C SER A 752 -19.03 44.55 -51.61
N LYS A 753 -19.26 43.95 -52.78
CA LYS A 753 -19.14 42.51 -53.08
C LYS A 753 -18.35 42.24 -54.38
N THR A 754 -17.83 41.02 -54.47
CA THR A 754 -17.62 40.19 -55.71
C THR A 754 -16.62 40.59 -56.80
N ALA A 755 -15.61 39.71 -56.96
CA ALA A 755 -15.21 39.03 -58.22
C ALA A 755 -14.31 39.78 -59.26
N PRO A 756 -13.86 39.16 -60.38
CA PRO A 756 -12.91 38.01 -60.41
C PRO A 756 -11.86 38.03 -61.58
N VAL A 757 -11.16 36.89 -61.79
CA VAL A 757 -10.60 36.36 -63.09
C VAL A 757 -9.13 36.65 -63.52
N LYS A 758 -8.54 35.62 -64.20
CA LYS A 758 -7.24 35.47 -64.93
C LYS A 758 -5.96 35.23 -64.10
N GLU A 759 -5.01 34.30 -64.37
CA GLU A 759 -4.73 33.22 -65.39
C GLU A 759 -3.43 33.46 -66.21
N LYS A 760 -2.40 32.59 -66.02
CA LYS A 760 -1.60 31.82 -67.02
C LYS A 760 -0.29 31.24 -66.40
N GLN A 761 -0.06 29.91 -66.48
CA GLN A 761 0.85 29.15 -67.41
C GLN A 761 2.36 29.44 -67.22
N THR A 762 3.30 28.48 -67.18
CA THR A 762 3.50 27.19 -67.90
C THR A 762 3.91 26.01 -66.96
N VAL A 763 3.44 24.75 -67.07
CA VAL A 763 3.68 23.66 -68.09
C VAL A 763 5.10 23.05 -67.97
N ALA A 764 5.37 21.72 -67.89
CA ALA A 764 4.61 20.43 -67.87
C ALA A 764 5.60 19.22 -67.62
N GLU A 765 5.30 17.92 -67.41
CA GLU A 765 4.14 17.06 -67.00
C GLU A 765 4.57 15.56 -66.79
N LYS A 766 3.78 14.76 -66.03
CA LYS A 766 3.54 13.27 -66.17
C LYS A 766 4.68 12.22 -65.92
N SER A 767 4.47 10.93 -65.60
CA SER A 767 3.28 10.13 -65.16
C SER A 767 3.64 8.69 -64.66
N HIS A 768 2.74 8.02 -63.89
CA HIS A 768 2.67 6.55 -63.63
C HIS A 768 1.79 5.81 -64.68
N PRO A 769 1.35 4.51 -64.56
CA PRO A 769 1.72 3.30 -63.75
C PRO A 769 1.85 1.98 -64.61
N LEU A 770 1.64 0.78 -63.98
CA LEU A 770 1.31 -0.58 -64.51
C LEU A 770 2.46 -1.65 -64.56
N VAL A 771 2.24 -2.98 -64.54
CA VAL A 771 1.42 -3.91 -63.68
C VAL A 771 1.70 -5.40 -64.06
N GLU A 772 1.81 -6.30 -63.07
CA GLU A 772 1.66 -7.79 -63.08
C GLU A 772 2.62 -8.83 -63.78
N VAL A 773 2.52 -10.07 -63.24
CA VAL A 773 2.90 -11.45 -63.69
C VAL A 773 4.34 -12.02 -63.54
N GLU A 774 4.39 -13.28 -63.04
CA GLU A 774 5.49 -14.29 -62.98
C GLU A 774 5.77 -14.95 -64.38
N PRO A 775 6.58 -16.04 -64.63
CA PRO A 775 7.19 -17.05 -63.73
C PRO A 775 8.64 -17.59 -64.01
N ARG A 776 9.23 -18.25 -62.99
CA ARG A 776 10.08 -19.49 -62.98
C ARG A 776 11.41 -19.68 -63.81
N LYS A 777 12.50 -19.88 -63.02
CA LYS A 777 13.49 -21.03 -63.00
C LYS A 777 14.71 -21.18 -63.98
N SER A 778 15.91 -21.16 -63.35
CA SER A 778 17.02 -22.16 -63.36
C SER A 778 18.17 -22.26 -64.41
N ALA A 779 19.37 -21.79 -63.98
CA ALA A 779 20.73 -22.41 -64.09
C ALA A 779 21.42 -22.59 -65.48
N PRO A 780 22.74 -22.97 -65.64
CA PRO A 780 23.79 -23.32 -64.64
C PRO A 780 25.29 -22.86 -64.89
N LYS A 781 26.19 -23.12 -63.91
CA LYS A 781 27.65 -23.56 -63.99
C LYS A 781 28.87 -22.63 -64.27
N SER A 782 29.61 -22.31 -63.19
CA SER A 782 31.05 -22.62 -62.87
C SER A 782 32.31 -22.14 -63.67
N LYS A 783 33.29 -21.53 -62.97
CA LYS A 783 34.68 -22.07 -62.73
C LYS A 783 35.58 -21.24 -61.74
N LYS A 784 36.73 -21.84 -61.38
CA LYS A 784 37.85 -21.51 -60.42
C LYS A 784 38.65 -20.19 -60.72
N GLU A 785 39.64 -19.68 -59.93
CA GLU A 785 40.52 -20.19 -58.83
C GLU A 785 41.26 -19.08 -58.00
N ASN A 786 41.71 -19.38 -56.75
CA ASN A 786 42.90 -18.85 -55.99
C ASN A 786 43.10 -17.33 -55.67
N SER A 787 43.84 -16.88 -54.62
CA SER A 787 44.40 -17.53 -53.39
C SER A 787 45.03 -16.54 -52.35
N VAL A 788 44.89 -16.84 -51.04
CA VAL A 788 45.89 -16.69 -49.92
C VAL A 788 46.34 -15.30 -49.40
N LEU A 789 46.20 -15.07 -48.07
CA LEU A 789 47.34 -14.80 -47.16
C LEU A 789 47.01 -15.13 -45.68
N PRO A 790 47.92 -15.71 -44.84
CA PRO A 790 47.52 -16.41 -43.62
C PRO A 790 48.21 -15.89 -42.33
N ALA A 791 47.77 -14.75 -41.79
CA ALA A 791 48.33 -14.19 -40.53
C ALA A 791 47.41 -14.34 -39.30
N VAL A 792 46.09 -14.17 -39.47
CA VAL A 792 45.13 -13.96 -38.36
C VAL A 792 44.92 -15.20 -37.48
N VAL A 793 45.01 -16.41 -38.05
CA VAL A 793 44.66 -17.66 -37.35
C VAL A 793 45.68 -18.03 -36.25
N VAL A 794 46.96 -17.71 -36.46
CA VAL A 794 48.03 -18.07 -35.51
C VAL A 794 47.93 -17.26 -34.21
N SER A 795 47.59 -15.98 -34.30
CA SER A 795 47.42 -15.09 -33.14
C SER A 795 46.28 -15.54 -32.22
N LEU A 796 45.15 -15.97 -32.80
CA LEU A 796 43.97 -16.39 -32.02
C LEU A 796 44.22 -17.68 -31.23
N LEU A 797 44.96 -18.64 -31.79
CA LEU A 797 45.29 -19.90 -31.11
C LEU A 797 46.27 -19.72 -29.93
N LEU A 798 47.21 -18.77 -30.04
CA LEU A 798 48.15 -18.44 -28.96
C LEU A 798 47.45 -17.84 -27.73
N VAL A 799 46.47 -16.95 -27.93
CA VAL A 799 45.67 -16.38 -26.84
C VAL A 799 44.87 -17.48 -26.11
N PHE A 800 44.26 -18.41 -26.85
CA PHE A 800 43.49 -19.51 -26.28
C PHE A 800 44.33 -20.45 -25.40
N LEU A 801 45.57 -20.74 -25.81
CA LEU A 801 46.51 -21.56 -25.02
C LEU A 801 46.92 -20.88 -23.71
N LEU A 802 47.18 -19.57 -23.72
CA LEU A 802 47.55 -18.82 -22.52
C LEU A 802 46.43 -18.81 -21.47
N VAL A 803 45.17 -18.66 -21.88
CA VAL A 803 44.01 -18.70 -20.98
C VAL A 803 43.86 -20.08 -20.31
N ILE A 804 44.04 -21.17 -21.07
CA ILE A 804 43.97 -22.54 -20.54
C ILE A 804 45.08 -22.80 -19.51
N VAL A 805 46.31 -22.34 -19.77
CA VAL A 805 47.42 -22.47 -18.81
C VAL A 805 47.13 -21.68 -17.53
N PHE A 806 46.60 -20.46 -17.63
CA PHE A 806 46.29 -19.62 -16.47
C PHE A 806 45.20 -20.25 -15.58
N LEU A 807 44.14 -20.79 -16.19
CA LEU A 807 43.09 -21.54 -15.48
C LEU A 807 43.64 -22.80 -14.80
N GLY A 808 44.54 -23.54 -15.47
CA GLY A 808 45.20 -24.72 -14.91
C GLY A 808 46.03 -24.40 -13.66
N VAL A 809 46.82 -23.31 -13.70
CA VAL A 809 47.60 -22.84 -12.55
C VAL A 809 46.70 -22.40 -11.40
N PHE A 810 45.63 -21.65 -11.69
CA PHE A 810 44.66 -21.21 -10.67
C PHE A 810 43.95 -22.38 -9.97
N MET A 811 43.51 -23.39 -10.74
CA MET A 811 42.93 -24.62 -10.17
C MET A 811 43.93 -25.40 -9.31
N CYS A 812 45.20 -25.45 -9.70
CA CYS A 812 46.24 -26.13 -8.93
C CYS A 812 46.54 -25.40 -7.60
N TRP A 813 46.58 -24.06 -7.63
CA TRP A 813 46.77 -23.22 -6.44
C TRP A 813 45.61 -23.37 -5.44
N MET A 814 44.35 -23.30 -5.93
CA MET A 814 43.16 -23.54 -5.11
C MET A 814 43.13 -24.94 -4.49
N LYS A 815 43.68 -25.95 -5.18
CA LYS A 815 43.72 -27.34 -4.68
C LYS A 815 44.76 -27.54 -3.57
N ASN A 816 45.89 -26.84 -3.62
CA ASN A 816 46.89 -26.89 -2.54
C ASN A 816 46.44 -26.17 -1.26
N LYS A 817 45.53 -25.20 -1.34
CA LYS A 817 45.08 -24.40 -0.18
C LYS A 817 44.05 -25.10 0.74
N ARG A 818 43.77 -26.39 0.52
CA ARG A 818 42.67 -27.13 1.18
C ARG A 818 43.09 -28.38 1.98
N ASN A 819 44.39 -28.59 2.18
CA ASN A 819 44.94 -29.73 2.91
C ASN A 819 45.81 -29.31 4.11
N GLU A 820 45.18 -28.89 5.22
CA GLU A 820 45.79 -29.05 6.54
C GLU A 820 44.73 -29.15 7.66
N ILE A 821 45.07 -29.89 8.74
CA ILE A 821 44.32 -30.06 10.01
C ILE A 821 43.00 -30.88 9.98
N LYS A 822 43.16 -32.22 10.09
CA LYS A 822 42.63 -33.17 11.13
C LYS A 822 41.29 -32.90 11.88
N MET A 823 40.50 -33.89 12.33
CA MET A 823 40.29 -35.33 12.02
C MET A 823 39.14 -35.94 12.87
N GLU A 824 38.29 -36.81 12.28
CA GLU A 824 37.59 -37.98 12.91
C GLU A 824 36.53 -37.81 14.06
N PRO A 825 35.68 -38.84 14.39
CA PRO A 825 34.89 -39.73 13.51
C PRO A 825 33.48 -40.18 14.07
N ARG A 826 32.80 -41.11 13.34
CA ARG A 826 31.67 -42.04 13.74
C ARG A 826 30.22 -41.50 13.69
N SER A 827 29.17 -42.29 13.39
CA SER A 827 29.06 -43.68 12.83
C SER A 827 27.58 -44.10 12.55
N VAL A 828 27.28 -44.73 11.39
CA VAL A 828 26.17 -45.71 11.08
C VAL A 828 24.71 -45.27 11.40
N GLY A 829 23.64 -45.49 10.62
CA GLY A 829 23.37 -46.27 9.40
C GLY A 829 21.99 -46.99 9.51
N GLY A 830 21.13 -47.00 8.48
CA GLY A 830 19.79 -47.63 8.54
C GLY A 830 19.00 -47.63 7.21
N VAL A 831 18.13 -48.64 6.98
CA VAL A 831 17.54 -49.00 5.66
C VAL A 831 16.18 -49.75 5.78
N LEU A 832 15.28 -49.60 4.78
CA LEU A 832 14.01 -50.35 4.51
C LEU A 832 12.81 -50.12 5.48
N GLY A 833 11.53 -50.34 5.10
CA GLY A 833 10.94 -50.89 3.86
C GLY A 833 9.41 -50.67 3.67
N LYS A 834 8.78 -51.34 2.68
CA LYS A 834 7.35 -51.23 2.24
C LYS A 834 6.43 -52.25 3.01
N ILE A 835 5.08 -52.37 2.92
CA ILE A 835 4.20 -52.70 1.77
C ILE A 835 2.66 -52.59 2.11
N ARG A 836 1.88 -51.86 1.27
CA ARG A 836 0.57 -52.15 0.61
C ARG A 836 -0.58 -52.98 1.28
N GLY A 837 -1.83 -52.47 1.22
CA GLY A 837 -3.10 -53.24 1.43
C GLY A 837 -4.38 -52.54 0.89
N LYS A 838 -5.42 -53.28 0.47
CA LYS A 838 -6.75 -52.81 -0.07
C LYS A 838 -7.89 -53.06 0.98
N ALA A 839 -9.19 -52.73 0.84
CA ALA A 839 -10.05 -52.31 -0.30
C ALA A 839 -11.39 -51.62 0.11
N VAL A 840 -11.98 -50.82 -0.81
CA VAL A 840 -13.42 -50.60 -1.13
C VAL A 840 -14.47 -50.30 -0.02
N GLY A 841 -15.22 -49.20 -0.17
CA GLY A 841 -16.60 -49.04 0.36
C GLY A 841 -17.10 -47.59 0.50
N THR A 842 -18.24 -47.28 -0.13
CA THR A 842 -19.04 -46.01 -0.08
C THR A 842 -18.38 -44.69 -0.55
N LEU A 843 -19.19 -43.80 -1.18
CA LEU A 843 -18.79 -42.42 -1.52
C LEU A 843 -19.18 -41.46 -0.39
N ASN A 844 -18.29 -40.52 -0.10
CA ASN A 844 -18.48 -39.41 0.83
C ASN A 844 -17.71 -38.20 0.27
N LEU A 845 -18.25 -36.98 0.35
CA LEU A 845 -17.84 -35.85 -0.49
C LEU A 845 -16.53 -35.15 -0.06
N GLY A 846 -15.98 -35.46 1.12
CA GLY A 846 -14.67 -34.99 1.59
C GLY A 846 -13.45 -35.56 0.84
N LYS A 847 -13.53 -35.77 -0.49
CA LYS A 847 -12.46 -36.34 -1.34
C LYS A 847 -12.35 -35.70 -2.73
N PHE A 848 -12.29 -34.38 -2.80
CA PHE A 848 -11.81 -33.67 -4.00
C PHE A 848 -10.32 -33.27 -3.97
N PHE A 849 -9.68 -33.33 -2.80
CA PHE A 849 -8.27 -32.95 -2.64
C PHE A 849 -7.36 -34.18 -2.50
N ALA A 850 -6.88 -34.62 -3.68
CA ALA A 850 -5.76 -35.53 -3.94
C ALA A 850 -5.83 -37.02 -3.52
N SER A 851 -5.41 -37.88 -4.47
CA SER A 851 -4.12 -38.61 -4.38
C SER A 851 -4.19 -40.00 -5.02
N HIS A 852 -3.45 -40.21 -6.11
CA HIS A 852 -3.11 -41.54 -6.60
C HIS A 852 -1.61 -41.63 -6.89
N LYS A 853 -0.94 -42.60 -6.26
CA LYS A 853 0.52 -42.75 -6.29
C LYS A 853 1.02 -43.52 -7.52
N GLY A 854 1.97 -42.92 -8.22
CA GLY A 854 3.25 -43.59 -8.51
C GLY A 854 3.68 -43.69 -9.98
N TYR A 855 4.89 -43.18 -10.26
CA TYR A 855 5.94 -43.93 -11.00
C TYR A 855 7.33 -43.50 -10.47
N SER A 856 8.42 -43.96 -11.11
CA SER A 856 9.78 -44.03 -10.51
C SER A 856 10.68 -42.79 -10.71
N ARG A 857 11.75 -42.71 -9.90
CA ARG A 857 12.76 -41.64 -9.83
C ARG A 857 14.06 -42.03 -10.56
N GLN A 858 14.62 -41.11 -11.37
CA GLN A 858 16.02 -40.97 -11.84
C GLN A 858 16.03 -39.84 -12.92
N GLY A 859 16.95 -38.88 -13.01
CA GLY A 859 18.13 -38.49 -12.19
C GLY A 859 18.76 -37.19 -12.75
N PHE A 860 19.96 -36.82 -12.28
CA PHE A 860 20.83 -35.69 -12.72
C PHE A 860 20.44 -34.23 -12.36
N ASP A 861 21.07 -33.76 -11.26
CA ASP A 861 22.12 -32.72 -11.23
C ASP A 861 21.91 -31.28 -11.76
N GLN A 862 21.91 -30.36 -10.78
CA GLN A 862 22.93 -29.30 -10.60
C GLN A 862 23.04 -28.15 -11.63
N LEU A 863 22.73 -26.92 -11.17
CA LEU A 863 23.72 -25.82 -11.19
C LEU A 863 23.40 -24.69 -10.19
N SER A 864 24.30 -24.59 -9.21
CA SER A 864 24.70 -23.41 -8.43
C SER A 864 24.96 -22.14 -9.26
N THR A 865 25.19 -20.94 -8.71
CA THR A 865 24.81 -20.19 -7.48
C THR A 865 25.34 -18.75 -7.68
N GLU A 866 24.82 -17.79 -6.89
CA GLU A 866 25.55 -16.61 -6.32
C GLU A 866 26.37 -15.63 -7.19
N GLY A 867 26.38 -14.37 -6.73
CA GLY A 867 27.66 -13.72 -6.42
C GLY A 867 27.97 -12.38 -7.11
N SER A 868 28.06 -11.32 -6.31
CA SER A 868 29.36 -10.68 -6.04
C SER A 868 29.29 -9.80 -4.79
N ASP A 869 30.18 -10.05 -3.84
CA ASP A 869 30.46 -9.17 -2.70
C ASP A 869 31.48 -8.08 -3.07
N GLN A 870 32.12 -7.54 -2.02
CA GLN A 870 33.44 -6.88 -1.94
C GLN A 870 33.42 -5.35 -1.93
N GLU A 871 34.16 -4.63 -1.08
CA GLU A 871 34.99 -4.88 0.12
C GLU A 871 35.71 -3.54 0.37
N ARG A 872 36.11 -3.22 1.61
CA ARG A 872 37.53 -3.21 2.01
C ARG A 872 37.77 -2.71 3.45
N ASN A 873 38.80 -3.28 4.05
CA ASN A 873 39.31 -2.91 5.38
C ASN A 873 40.54 -2.01 5.25
N VAL A 874 40.82 -1.22 6.28
CA VAL A 874 42.19 -0.93 6.76
C VAL A 874 42.13 -0.90 8.29
N GLU A 875 43.12 -1.51 8.94
CA GLU A 875 43.33 -1.48 10.40
C GLU A 875 44.46 -0.48 10.73
N ASP A 876 44.43 0.20 11.90
CA ASP A 876 45.38 -0.03 13.02
C ASP A 876 45.38 1.07 14.11
N SER A 877 45.69 0.68 15.36
CA SER A 877 46.16 1.53 16.50
C SER A 877 45.31 2.73 17.02
N SER A 878 45.42 3.18 18.29
CA SER A 878 45.72 2.51 19.57
C SER A 878 45.31 3.41 20.78
N ASP A 879 45.36 2.85 21.99
CA ASP A 879 45.65 3.51 23.29
C ASP A 879 44.69 4.56 23.91
N SER A 880 43.81 4.02 24.77
CA SER A 880 43.76 4.27 26.24
C SER A 880 43.42 5.65 26.85
N ASP A 881 42.37 5.60 27.69
CA ASP A 881 42.36 6.01 29.12
C ASP A 881 42.02 7.45 29.59
N THR A 882 41.61 7.46 30.87
CA THR A 882 41.30 8.55 31.82
C THR A 882 39.97 9.32 31.67
N GLU A 883 39.09 9.04 32.64
CA GLU A 883 38.06 9.97 33.11
C GLU A 883 38.71 11.19 33.79
N GLU A 884 38.02 12.34 33.85
CA GLU A 884 37.64 12.87 35.17
C GLU A 884 36.44 13.84 35.10
N TYR A 885 35.82 14.06 36.27
CA TYR A 885 34.60 14.84 36.45
C TYR A 885 34.93 16.26 36.93
N SER A 886 34.25 17.30 36.43
CA SER A 886 34.31 18.64 37.05
C SER A 886 33.06 19.47 36.75
N ALA A 887 32.39 19.92 37.81
CA ALA A 887 31.20 20.77 37.75
C ALA A 887 31.57 22.27 37.77
N PRO A 888 30.74 23.17 37.19
CA PRO A 888 31.10 24.57 36.99
C PRO A 888 30.84 25.47 38.22
N PRO A 889 31.58 26.60 38.35
CA PRO A 889 31.27 27.65 39.32
C PRO A 889 30.09 28.54 38.85
N PRO A 890 29.31 29.14 39.78
CA PRO A 890 28.12 29.92 39.47
C PRO A 890 28.41 31.35 38.96
N ARG A 891 27.43 31.96 38.26
CA ARG A 891 27.43 33.38 37.85
C ARG A 891 26.41 34.21 38.67
N PRO A 892 26.54 35.56 38.73
CA PRO A 892 25.72 36.41 39.60
C PRO A 892 24.31 36.72 39.05
N PRO A 893 23.39 37.22 39.89
CA PRO A 893 22.02 37.59 39.48
C PRO A 893 21.95 38.92 38.69
N PRO A 894 20.87 39.15 37.91
CA PRO A 894 20.69 40.36 37.10
C PRO A 894 20.21 41.57 37.92
N PRO A 895 20.47 42.81 37.45
CA PRO A 895 19.95 44.04 38.06
C PRO A 895 18.46 44.25 37.79
N GLN A 896 17.80 45.00 38.66
CA GLN A 896 16.36 45.29 38.62
C GLN A 896 16.01 46.47 37.70
N SER A 897 14.76 46.52 37.25
CA SER A 897 14.15 47.63 36.51
C SER A 897 13.74 48.81 37.41
N SER A 898 13.75 50.02 36.88
CA SER A 898 12.85 51.13 37.27
C SER A 898 12.99 52.34 36.33
N SER A 899 11.89 53.13 36.28
CA SER A 899 11.70 54.44 35.60
C SER A 899 12.12 54.54 34.12
#